data_AF-A0A933NLS0-F1
#
_entry.id   AF-A0A933NLS0-F1
#
_cell.length_a   1.000
_cell.length_b   1.000
_cell.length_c   1.000
_cell.angle_alpha   90.00
_cell.angle_beta   90.00
_cell.angle_gamma   90.00
#
_symmetry.space_group_name_H-M   'P 1'
#
loop_
_entity.id
_entity.type
_entity.pdbx_description
1 polymer ?
#
loop_
_entity_poly.entity_id
_entity_poly.type
_entity_poly.pdbx_seq_one_letter_code
_entity_poly.pdbx_strand_id
1 'polypeptide(L)'
;MIEYDKGAETRILEAAVRDFPMGWYGQQEWRMLAQGAGDLAFLALGAAITLTTSSLWICVPVWILMGGRIHALGVLMHDLSHVRHLESQPLKRVLIDAVVCYPIMMNMDYYGYAHALHHQWSNVPGKDPYFFLLNRMSPPAFLGFVVFSTFFLPAWLTLRLAIFPLTILSRSLRNWHVKYFSQFGAAADLEDPHRLEQGKRLWIWALGPSVFWYAVLIALWMTGAWAAFGWAYGIPLVLSALIGQVRLACDHVYEDATGNSVVEQLAGSTNIEAPWWQALVLAPHAACYHGMHHVVPNVPNWHWRDAHERFKASGSKVYASTVYRGYGSIMWKLLKDQIAWTRAQYEAAAAAARSGPFAGAPEPGFRELPLVSLEDAGAPRREAALLRVPPVEEINAQSKAHEFGIGDLDWKPCSRDRLYAPECMSHLYFTEAYKLLNPEEQLSYNQIFAEGISEQFVFLEQVLLVRGLKSFLRLSGGKLPPALVEACEFFIQEEDKHSAMFRRLLVEANPATYEKETFHVYKLSDSQAAFLDRSMADPTLYIWWIWVATLFEEKTIDFHRKYQAERERLEPMYVTVHRFHCLDEVRHLQMDHHFVDALWAPAPAWKKAMNVYLFKKIMWSFVHPKRTVTAAVRELVRRHPRLEPMTDRLVEAGMGVADNRAWHEATYSRKSLPNTYALFDRFPEMHGMSSVLPLYHPRAIRPDAPRAEFIQ
;
A
#
# COMPACT_ATOMS: atom_id res chain seq x y z
N MET A 1 -18.47 19.26 16.46
CA MET A 1 -19.87 19.43 16.03
C MET A 1 -20.36 20.76 16.57
N ILE A 2 -20.66 21.71 15.69
CA ILE A 2 -21.37 22.93 16.11
C ILE A 2 -22.79 22.48 16.45
N GLU A 3 -23.30 22.90 17.60
CA GLU A 3 -24.68 22.61 17.98
C GLU A 3 -25.60 23.60 17.25
N TYR A 4 -26.44 23.10 16.34
CA TYR A 4 -27.37 23.91 15.55
C TYR A 4 -28.73 23.22 15.40
N ASP A 5 -29.79 24.03 15.40
CA ASP A 5 -31.15 23.57 15.09
C ASP A 5 -31.32 23.50 13.57
N LYS A 6 -31.47 22.28 13.02
CA LYS A 6 -31.58 22.05 11.57
C LYS A 6 -32.75 22.82 10.95
N GLY A 7 -33.88 22.95 11.65
CA GLY A 7 -35.06 23.65 11.14
C GLY A 7 -34.88 25.16 11.09
N ALA A 8 -34.24 25.75 12.10
CA ALA A 8 -33.90 27.16 12.15
C ALA A 8 -32.88 27.53 11.07
N GLU A 9 -31.80 26.75 10.94
CA GLU A 9 -30.77 26.97 9.91
C GLU A 9 -31.35 26.84 8.50
N THR A 10 -32.23 25.86 8.26
CA THR A 10 -32.92 25.73 6.96
C THR A 10 -33.71 26.99 6.62
N ARG A 11 -34.48 27.54 7.56
CA ARG A 11 -35.26 28.78 7.34
C ARG A 11 -34.36 29.99 7.07
N ILE A 12 -33.22 30.10 7.74
CA ILE A 12 -32.24 31.19 7.53
C ILE A 12 -31.66 31.10 6.11
N LEU A 13 -31.25 29.90 5.69
CA LEU A 13 -30.71 29.67 4.35
C LEU A 13 -31.76 29.93 3.27
N GLU A 14 -33.00 29.45 3.45
CA GLU A 14 -34.10 29.73 2.52
C GLU A 14 -34.40 31.23 2.40
N ALA A 15 -34.38 31.97 3.51
CA ALA A 15 -34.56 33.41 3.49
C ALA A 15 -33.46 34.11 2.68
N ALA A 16 -32.19 33.71 2.86
CA ALA A 16 -31.07 34.27 2.12
C ALA A 16 -31.18 34.03 0.59
N VAL A 17 -31.73 32.88 0.18
CA VAL A 17 -31.95 32.54 -1.24
C VAL A 17 -33.10 33.34 -1.85
N ARG A 18 -34.17 33.62 -1.11
CA ARG A 18 -35.33 34.40 -1.61
C ARG A 18 -34.93 35.79 -2.09
N ASP A 19 -33.85 36.35 -1.54
CA ASP A 19 -33.36 37.69 -1.88
C ASP A 19 -32.48 37.71 -3.14
N PHE A 20 -32.30 36.58 -3.83
CA PHE A 20 -31.48 36.51 -5.03
C PHE A 20 -32.18 37.15 -6.25
N PRO A 21 -31.49 38.04 -7.00
CA PRO A 21 -32.07 38.67 -8.17
C PRO A 21 -32.45 37.66 -9.26
N MET A 22 -33.70 37.69 -9.72
CA MET A 22 -34.16 36.82 -10.82
C MET A 22 -33.36 36.99 -12.11
N GLY A 23 -32.76 38.18 -12.33
CA GLY A 23 -31.90 38.45 -13.48
C GLY A 23 -30.61 37.63 -13.52
N TRP A 24 -30.19 37.02 -12.41
CA TRP A 24 -29.01 36.15 -12.36
C TRP A 24 -29.16 34.88 -13.22
N TYR A 25 -30.40 34.44 -13.48
CA TYR A 25 -30.64 33.15 -14.14
C TYR A 25 -30.74 33.23 -15.68
N GLY A 26 -30.59 34.41 -16.28
CA GLY A 26 -30.74 34.62 -17.72
C GLY A 26 -29.50 34.24 -18.55
N GLN A 27 -29.73 33.54 -19.68
CA GLN A 27 -28.72 33.22 -20.71
C GLN A 27 -27.43 32.54 -20.20
N GLN A 28 -27.56 31.68 -19.19
CA GLN A 28 -26.41 31.07 -18.52
C GLN A 28 -25.54 30.26 -19.49
N GLU A 29 -26.19 29.52 -20.40
CA GLU A 29 -25.54 28.61 -21.33
C GLU A 29 -24.52 29.29 -22.26
N TRP A 30 -24.81 30.49 -22.74
CA TRP A 30 -23.99 31.17 -23.73
C TRP A 30 -22.77 31.83 -23.09
N ARG A 31 -22.95 32.33 -21.87
CA ARG A 31 -21.85 32.87 -21.07
C ARG A 31 -20.89 31.77 -20.65
N MET A 32 -21.41 30.62 -20.19
CA MET A 32 -20.58 29.45 -19.87
C MET A 32 -19.89 28.87 -21.11
N LEU A 33 -20.55 28.87 -22.28
CA LEU A 33 -19.91 28.51 -23.55
C LEU A 33 -18.77 29.46 -23.91
N ALA A 34 -18.97 30.77 -23.75
CA ALA A 34 -17.94 31.77 -23.99
C ALA A 34 -16.76 31.63 -23.02
N GLN A 35 -17.02 31.31 -21.75
CA GLN A 35 -15.98 30.97 -20.76
C GLN A 35 -15.16 29.75 -21.22
N GLY A 36 -15.83 28.66 -21.63
CA GLY A 36 -15.16 27.46 -22.13
C GLY A 36 -14.33 27.72 -23.39
N ALA A 37 -14.86 28.50 -24.34
CA ALA A 37 -14.10 28.93 -25.51
C ALA A 37 -12.87 29.79 -25.14
N GLY A 38 -13.00 30.65 -24.13
CA GLY A 38 -11.89 31.40 -23.56
C GLY A 38 -10.81 30.51 -22.94
N ASP A 39 -11.21 29.48 -22.19
CA ASP A 39 -10.27 28.49 -21.64
C ASP A 39 -9.56 27.70 -22.76
N LEU A 40 -10.26 27.31 -23.83
CA LEU A 40 -9.63 26.67 -24.99
C LEU A 40 -8.64 27.58 -25.73
N ALA A 41 -8.97 28.87 -25.89
CA ALA A 41 -8.05 29.84 -26.47
C ALA A 41 -6.79 29.99 -25.61
N PHE A 42 -6.93 29.97 -24.28
CA PHE A 42 -5.79 29.97 -23.35
C PHE A 42 -4.93 28.71 -23.53
N LEU A 43 -5.55 27.53 -23.66
CA LEU A 43 -4.83 26.29 -23.91
C LEU A 43 -4.06 26.32 -25.23
N ALA A 44 -4.67 26.85 -26.30
CA ALA A 44 -4.01 27.00 -27.60
C ALA A 44 -2.80 27.93 -27.51
N LEU A 45 -2.92 29.05 -26.78
CA LEU A 45 -1.80 29.97 -26.53
C LEU A 45 -0.68 29.30 -25.73
N GLY A 46 -1.01 28.57 -24.66
CA GLY A 46 -0.03 27.84 -23.85
C GLY A 46 0.67 26.74 -24.65
N ALA A 47 -0.06 26.02 -25.51
CA ALA A 47 0.49 25.05 -26.43
C ALA A 47 1.46 25.72 -27.42
N ALA A 48 1.08 26.85 -28.03
CA ALA A 48 1.97 27.59 -28.93
C ALA A 48 3.26 28.03 -28.23
N ILE A 49 3.18 28.54 -27.00
CA ILE A 49 4.36 28.93 -26.21
C ILE A 49 5.25 27.71 -25.93
N THR A 50 4.68 26.64 -25.37
CA THR A 50 5.46 25.45 -24.96
C THR A 50 6.08 24.70 -26.15
N LEU A 51 5.53 24.83 -27.35
CA LEU A 51 6.10 24.26 -28.57
C LEU A 51 7.25 25.10 -29.16
N THR A 52 7.39 26.38 -28.76
CA THR A 52 8.48 27.25 -29.24
C THR A 52 9.75 27.19 -28.38
N THR A 53 9.70 26.53 -27.23
CA THR A 53 10.83 26.50 -26.29
C THR A 53 10.89 25.18 -25.52
N SER A 54 12.11 24.74 -25.20
CA SER A 54 12.35 23.61 -24.30
C SER A 54 12.74 24.05 -22.88
N SER A 55 12.72 25.36 -22.60
CA SER A 55 13.07 25.90 -21.29
C SER A 55 12.04 25.51 -20.25
N LEU A 56 12.42 24.62 -19.31
CA LEU A 56 11.52 24.18 -18.24
C LEU A 56 11.06 25.32 -17.32
N TRP A 57 11.84 26.40 -17.22
CA TRP A 57 11.45 27.60 -16.47
C TRP A 57 10.24 28.32 -17.08
N ILE A 58 10.00 28.15 -18.38
CA ILE A 58 8.82 28.67 -19.08
C ILE A 58 7.75 27.58 -19.13
N CYS A 59 8.12 26.35 -19.54
CA CYS A 59 7.15 25.29 -19.76
C CYS A 59 6.41 24.87 -18.50
N VAL A 60 7.10 24.74 -17.35
CA VAL A 60 6.46 24.26 -16.11
C VAL A 60 5.36 25.21 -15.61
N PRO A 61 5.59 26.54 -15.47
CA PRO A 61 4.51 27.46 -15.11
C PRO A 61 3.37 27.47 -16.12
N VAL A 62 3.67 27.42 -17.43
CA VAL A 62 2.64 27.37 -18.47
C VAL A 62 1.81 26.10 -18.39
N TRP A 63 2.45 24.93 -18.17
CA TRP A 63 1.74 23.67 -17.98
C TRP A 63 0.83 23.66 -16.75
N ILE A 64 1.25 24.28 -15.64
CA ILE A 64 0.40 24.41 -14.44
C ILE A 64 -0.83 25.28 -14.75
N LEU A 65 -0.64 26.41 -15.43
CA LEU A 65 -1.74 27.27 -15.84
C LEU A 65 -2.69 26.54 -16.80
N MET A 66 -2.15 25.84 -17.80
CA MET A 66 -2.93 25.01 -18.73
C MET A 66 -3.68 23.89 -17.99
N GLY A 67 -3.05 23.21 -17.05
CA GLY A 67 -3.70 22.20 -16.21
C GLY A 67 -4.90 22.78 -15.46
N GLY A 68 -4.74 23.97 -14.87
CA GLY A 68 -5.84 24.69 -14.23
C GLY A 68 -6.97 25.09 -15.19
N ARG A 69 -6.65 25.39 -16.47
CA ARG A 69 -7.66 25.68 -17.50
C ARG A 69 -8.37 24.43 -18.01
N ILE A 70 -7.68 23.30 -18.16
CA ILE A 70 -8.34 22.01 -18.45
C ILE A 70 -9.27 21.65 -17.28
N HIS A 71 -8.84 21.87 -16.03
CA HIS A 71 -9.69 21.68 -14.87
C HIS A 71 -10.91 22.63 -14.88
N ALA A 72 -10.75 23.87 -15.37
CA ALA A 72 -11.83 24.84 -15.53
C ALA A 72 -12.96 24.34 -16.42
N LEU A 73 -12.64 23.64 -17.50
CA LEU A 73 -13.65 22.99 -18.35
C LEU A 73 -14.47 21.95 -17.58
N GLY A 74 -13.82 21.21 -16.67
CA GLY A 74 -14.49 20.26 -15.77
C GLY A 74 -15.45 20.95 -14.80
N VAL A 75 -15.05 22.09 -14.24
CA VAL A 75 -15.92 22.94 -13.40
C VAL A 75 -17.10 23.48 -14.19
N LEU A 76 -16.90 23.95 -15.42
CA LEU A 76 -17.99 24.43 -16.27
C LEU A 76 -18.97 23.30 -16.61
N MET A 77 -18.47 22.11 -16.96
CA MET A 77 -19.32 20.93 -17.17
C MET A 77 -20.15 20.61 -15.92
N HIS A 78 -19.53 20.71 -14.74
CA HIS A 78 -20.20 20.51 -13.46
C HIS A 78 -21.37 21.49 -13.28
N ASP A 79 -21.16 22.79 -13.48
CA ASP A 79 -22.23 23.79 -13.35
C ASP A 79 -23.31 23.64 -14.45
N LEU A 80 -22.90 23.37 -15.69
CA LEU A 80 -23.79 23.16 -16.83
C LEU A 80 -24.73 21.97 -16.63
N SER A 81 -24.33 20.97 -15.83
CA SER A 81 -25.18 19.81 -15.52
C SER A 81 -26.45 20.16 -14.73
N HIS A 82 -26.51 21.36 -14.13
CA HIS A 82 -27.69 21.88 -13.43
C HIS A 82 -28.63 22.71 -14.31
N VAL A 83 -28.19 23.06 -15.54
CA VAL A 83 -28.94 23.93 -16.46
C VAL A 83 -30.04 23.14 -17.18
N ARG A 84 -31.16 22.90 -16.50
CA ARG A 84 -32.24 21.99 -16.93
C ARG A 84 -32.82 22.28 -18.31
N HIS A 85 -32.89 23.54 -18.76
CA HIS A 85 -33.46 23.86 -20.09
C HIS A 85 -32.58 23.41 -21.26
N LEU A 86 -31.34 22.96 -21.01
CA LEU A 86 -30.51 22.30 -22.03
C LEU A 86 -31.04 20.91 -22.38
N GLU A 87 -31.79 20.25 -21.48
CA GLU A 87 -32.40 18.93 -21.75
C GLU A 87 -33.38 18.97 -22.92
N SER A 88 -34.07 20.10 -23.12
CA SER A 88 -35.02 20.31 -24.22
C SER A 88 -34.38 20.90 -25.49
N GLN A 89 -33.07 21.17 -25.49
CA GLN A 89 -32.35 21.82 -26.59
C GLN A 89 -31.13 21.00 -27.06
N PRO A 90 -31.33 19.83 -27.70
CA PRO A 90 -30.26 18.88 -27.98
C PRO A 90 -29.13 19.43 -28.85
N LEU A 91 -29.44 20.23 -29.88
CA LEU A 91 -28.42 20.82 -30.75
C LEU A 91 -27.52 21.80 -30.01
N LYS A 92 -28.12 22.66 -29.17
CA LYS A 92 -27.38 23.60 -28.33
C LYS A 92 -26.53 22.85 -27.32
N ARG A 93 -27.07 21.80 -26.72
CA ARG A 93 -26.34 20.95 -25.77
C ARG A 93 -25.11 20.31 -26.39
N VAL A 94 -25.22 19.76 -27.60
CA VAL A 94 -24.09 19.15 -28.33
C VAL A 94 -23.01 20.17 -28.65
N LEU A 95 -23.40 21.38 -29.04
CA LEU A 95 -22.45 22.48 -29.26
C LEU A 95 -21.68 22.80 -27.97
N ILE A 96 -22.37 22.84 -26.83
CA ILE A 96 -21.76 23.11 -25.53
C ILE A 96 -20.84 21.95 -25.10
N ASP A 97 -21.31 20.71 -25.21
CA ASP A 97 -20.51 19.51 -24.92
C ASP A 97 -19.24 19.47 -25.80
N ALA A 98 -19.32 19.87 -27.07
CA ALA A 98 -18.17 19.88 -27.98
C ALA A 98 -17.07 20.86 -27.56
N VAL A 99 -17.45 22.01 -27.00
CA VAL A 99 -16.50 23.04 -26.56
C VAL A 99 -15.99 22.77 -25.15
N VAL A 100 -16.87 22.34 -24.24
CA VAL A 100 -16.53 22.23 -22.81
C VAL A 100 -16.10 20.82 -22.44
N CYS A 101 -16.84 19.80 -22.88
CA CYS A 101 -16.73 18.46 -22.35
C CYS A 101 -15.79 17.55 -23.17
N TYR A 102 -15.83 17.64 -24.51
CA TYR A 102 -15.02 16.75 -25.36
C TYR A 102 -13.52 16.93 -25.14
N PRO A 103 -12.97 18.16 -24.99
CA PRO A 103 -11.54 18.35 -24.71
C PRO A 103 -11.07 17.64 -23.45
N ILE A 104 -11.92 17.51 -22.43
CA ILE A 104 -11.59 16.80 -21.18
C ILE A 104 -12.03 15.34 -21.19
N MET A 105 -12.33 14.78 -22.37
CA MET A 105 -12.79 13.40 -22.56
C MET A 105 -14.11 13.10 -21.85
N MET A 106 -14.91 14.10 -21.50
CA MET A 106 -16.16 14.00 -20.73
C MET A 106 -17.41 14.30 -21.56
N ASN A 107 -18.58 14.09 -20.97
CA ASN A 107 -19.86 14.63 -21.43
C ASN A 107 -20.79 14.86 -20.22
N MET A 108 -21.78 15.75 -20.39
CA MET A 108 -22.72 16.06 -19.31
C MET A 108 -23.57 14.87 -18.85
N ASP A 109 -23.89 13.90 -19.72
CA ASP A 109 -24.76 12.77 -19.35
C ASP A 109 -24.10 11.79 -18.36
N TYR A 110 -22.85 11.38 -18.62
CA TYR A 110 -22.17 10.45 -17.71
C TYR A 110 -21.87 11.12 -16.38
N TYR A 111 -21.47 12.40 -16.43
CA TYR A 111 -21.14 13.16 -15.25
C TYR A 111 -22.38 13.50 -14.41
N GLY A 112 -23.40 14.08 -15.04
CA GLY A 112 -24.58 14.64 -14.37
C GLY A 112 -25.36 13.62 -13.54
N TYR A 113 -25.38 12.35 -13.96
CA TYR A 113 -26.07 11.29 -13.22
C TYR A 113 -25.43 11.03 -11.85
N ALA A 114 -24.12 10.75 -11.80
CA ALA A 114 -23.42 10.53 -10.54
C ALA A 114 -23.35 11.82 -9.71
N HIS A 115 -23.22 12.97 -10.38
CA HIS A 115 -23.22 14.26 -9.73
C HIS A 115 -24.55 14.58 -9.02
N ALA A 116 -25.69 14.26 -9.64
CA ALA A 116 -27.00 14.43 -9.02
C ALA A 116 -27.17 13.55 -7.77
N LEU A 117 -26.62 12.32 -7.78
CA LEU A 117 -26.60 11.45 -6.60
C LEU A 117 -25.71 12.01 -5.49
N HIS A 118 -24.55 12.55 -5.84
CA HIS A 118 -23.67 13.24 -4.90
C HIS A 118 -24.38 14.44 -4.26
N HIS A 119 -25.06 15.29 -5.03
CA HIS A 119 -25.88 16.36 -4.46
C HIS A 119 -26.97 15.86 -3.52
N GLN A 120 -27.64 14.75 -3.87
CA GLN A 120 -28.71 14.22 -3.04
C GLN A 120 -28.18 13.60 -1.74
N TRP A 121 -27.08 12.87 -1.81
CA TRP A 121 -26.60 12.02 -0.72
C TRP A 121 -25.22 12.39 -0.19
N SER A 122 -24.75 13.62 -0.45
CA SER A 122 -23.41 14.10 -0.13
C SER A 122 -22.94 13.67 1.26
N ASN A 123 -21.79 13.01 1.32
CA ASN A 123 -21.17 12.48 2.53
C ASN A 123 -21.98 11.41 3.29
N VAL A 124 -23.05 10.85 2.71
CA VAL A 124 -23.79 9.72 3.30
C VAL A 124 -23.11 8.41 2.90
N PRO A 125 -22.56 7.65 3.87
CA PRO A 125 -21.84 6.41 3.57
C PRO A 125 -22.71 5.42 2.79
N GLY A 126 -22.15 4.87 1.70
CA GLY A 126 -22.83 3.90 0.85
C GLY A 126 -23.95 4.48 -0.01
N LYS A 127 -24.06 5.81 -0.18
CA LYS A 127 -25.02 6.43 -1.11
C LYS A 127 -24.39 7.48 -2.03
N ASP A 128 -23.40 8.22 -1.55
CA ASP A 128 -22.67 9.21 -2.35
C ASP A 128 -21.60 8.52 -3.23
N PRO A 129 -21.68 8.62 -4.57
CA PRO A 129 -20.75 7.96 -5.48
C PRO A 129 -19.33 8.52 -5.44
N TYR A 130 -19.12 9.68 -4.80
CA TYR A 130 -17.83 10.33 -4.65
C TYR A 130 -17.28 10.25 -3.23
N PHE A 131 -17.95 9.51 -2.34
CA PHE A 131 -17.57 9.45 -0.93
C PHE A 131 -16.33 8.58 -0.70
N PHE A 132 -15.24 9.24 -0.34
CA PHE A 132 -14.03 8.62 0.18
C PHE A 132 -13.67 9.26 1.51
N LEU A 133 -13.41 8.46 2.54
CA LEU A 133 -13.03 8.93 3.88
C LEU A 133 -11.56 9.39 3.90
N LEU A 134 -11.24 10.46 3.15
CA LEU A 134 -9.87 10.96 3.01
C LEU A 134 -9.29 11.45 4.35
N ASN A 135 -10.13 11.96 5.25
CA ASN A 135 -9.76 12.36 6.61
C ASN A 135 -9.40 11.16 7.53
N ARG A 136 -9.81 9.94 7.18
CA ARG A 136 -9.50 8.69 7.91
C ARG A 136 -8.40 7.88 7.21
N MET A 137 -7.66 8.49 6.29
CA MET A 137 -6.46 7.88 5.72
C MET A 137 -5.22 8.36 6.47
N SER A 138 -4.19 7.52 6.60
CA SER A 138 -2.89 8.02 7.04
C SER A 138 -2.28 8.94 5.97
N PRO A 139 -1.45 9.93 6.33
CA PRO A 139 -0.88 10.86 5.34
C PRO A 139 -0.16 10.17 4.16
N PRO A 140 0.61 9.08 4.36
CA PRO A 140 1.18 8.32 3.23
C PRO A 140 0.13 7.63 2.35
N ALA A 141 -0.95 7.09 2.93
CA ALA A 141 -2.03 6.48 2.18
C ALA A 141 -2.79 7.52 1.33
N PHE A 142 -3.02 8.71 1.89
CA PHE A 142 -3.60 9.83 1.16
C PHE A 142 -2.72 10.29 -0.01
N LEU A 143 -1.41 10.44 0.21
CA LEU A 143 -0.47 10.77 -0.87
C LEU A 143 -0.47 9.68 -1.96
N GLY A 144 -0.47 8.41 -1.57
CA GLY A 144 -0.59 7.28 -2.49
C GLY A 144 -1.89 7.32 -3.29
N PHE A 145 -3.00 7.65 -2.65
CA PHE A 145 -4.30 7.83 -3.31
C PHE A 145 -4.25 8.97 -4.34
N VAL A 146 -3.74 10.16 -3.98
CA VAL A 146 -3.64 11.31 -4.89
C VAL A 146 -2.76 10.99 -6.10
N VAL A 147 -1.59 10.36 -5.88
CA VAL A 147 -0.70 9.96 -6.98
C VAL A 147 -1.38 8.93 -7.88
N PHE A 148 -1.96 7.88 -7.30
CA PHE A 148 -2.67 6.86 -8.06
C PHE A 148 -3.81 7.46 -8.89
N SER A 149 -4.70 8.26 -8.27
CA SER A 149 -5.86 8.83 -8.93
C SER A 149 -5.50 9.86 -10.01
N THR A 150 -4.38 10.58 -9.85
CA THR A 150 -3.84 11.53 -10.85
C THR A 150 -3.52 10.85 -12.19
N PHE A 151 -2.90 9.67 -12.16
CA PHE A 151 -2.58 8.91 -13.38
C PHE A 151 -3.72 7.99 -13.82
N PHE A 152 -4.47 7.46 -12.85
CA PHE A 152 -5.59 6.56 -13.11
C PHE A 152 -6.70 7.28 -13.87
N LEU A 153 -7.08 8.51 -13.50
CA LEU A 153 -8.22 9.20 -14.10
C LEU A 153 -8.07 9.42 -15.62
N PRO A 154 -6.97 9.99 -16.14
CA PRO A 154 -6.77 10.12 -17.59
C PRO A 154 -6.75 8.77 -18.33
N ALA A 155 -6.13 7.74 -17.73
CA ALA A 155 -6.11 6.40 -18.29
C ALA A 155 -7.52 5.77 -18.32
N TRP A 156 -8.30 5.95 -17.26
CA TRP A 156 -9.67 5.49 -17.14
C TRP A 156 -10.59 6.15 -18.17
N LEU A 157 -10.48 7.47 -18.35
CA LEU A 157 -11.23 8.19 -19.38
C LEU A 157 -10.80 7.79 -20.80
N THR A 158 -9.52 7.49 -21.03
CA THR A 158 -9.06 6.98 -22.32
C THR A 158 -9.66 5.60 -22.61
N LEU A 159 -9.66 4.70 -21.61
CA LEU A 159 -10.28 3.39 -21.72
C LEU A 159 -11.78 3.49 -21.99
N ARG A 160 -12.46 4.43 -21.33
CA ARG A 160 -13.86 4.77 -21.58
C ARG A 160 -14.10 5.06 -23.05
N LEU A 161 -13.31 5.98 -23.63
CA LEU A 161 -13.45 6.38 -25.02
C LEU A 161 -13.21 5.21 -25.98
N ALA A 162 -12.27 4.32 -25.66
CA ALA A 162 -11.94 3.15 -26.48
C ALA A 162 -13.04 2.08 -26.49
N ILE A 163 -13.70 1.86 -25.34
CA ILE A 163 -14.78 0.86 -25.21
C ILE A 163 -16.11 1.42 -25.73
N PHE A 164 -16.32 2.74 -25.63
CA PHE A 164 -17.61 3.37 -25.91
C PHE A 164 -18.25 2.95 -27.26
N PRO A 165 -17.55 2.91 -28.42
CA PRO A 165 -18.18 2.48 -29.68
C PRO A 165 -18.71 1.05 -29.65
N LEU A 166 -18.06 0.16 -28.90
CA LEU A 166 -18.47 -1.24 -28.77
C LEU A 166 -19.82 -1.37 -28.03
N THR A 167 -20.21 -0.35 -27.24
CA THR A 167 -21.51 -0.31 -26.56
C THR A 167 -22.71 -0.18 -27.53
N ILE A 168 -22.46 0.11 -28.82
CA ILE A 168 -23.45 -0.01 -29.90
C ILE A 168 -23.86 -1.47 -30.13
N LEU A 169 -22.92 -2.40 -29.98
CA LEU A 169 -23.10 -3.81 -30.32
C LEU A 169 -23.93 -4.58 -29.29
N SER A 170 -23.97 -4.12 -28.03
CA SER A 170 -24.66 -4.84 -26.94
C SER A 170 -25.25 -3.89 -25.90
N ARG A 171 -26.54 -4.12 -25.57
CA ARG A 171 -27.22 -3.43 -24.46
C ARG A 171 -26.60 -3.77 -23.10
N SER A 172 -26.12 -4.99 -22.92
CA SER A 172 -25.46 -5.42 -21.68
C SER A 172 -24.14 -4.67 -21.49
N LEU A 173 -23.31 -4.60 -22.55
CA LEU A 173 -22.06 -3.85 -22.51
C LEU A 173 -22.30 -2.35 -22.29
N ARG A 174 -23.36 -1.78 -22.85
CA ARG A 174 -23.77 -0.39 -22.59
C ARG A 174 -24.09 -0.14 -21.13
N ASN A 175 -24.93 -0.98 -20.52
CA ASN A 175 -25.30 -0.83 -19.11
C ASN A 175 -24.08 -0.97 -18.20
N TRP A 176 -23.20 -1.94 -18.49
CA TRP A 176 -21.93 -2.11 -17.81
C TRP A 176 -21.05 -0.86 -17.94
N HIS A 177 -20.90 -0.35 -19.16
CA HIS A 177 -20.08 0.83 -19.43
C HIS A 177 -20.61 2.07 -18.69
N VAL A 178 -21.92 2.35 -18.76
CA VAL A 178 -22.54 3.45 -17.99
C VAL A 178 -22.33 3.26 -16.48
N LYS A 179 -22.55 2.05 -15.95
CA LYS A 179 -22.37 1.77 -14.52
C LYS A 179 -20.96 2.13 -14.03
N TYR A 180 -19.92 1.67 -14.72
CA TYR A 180 -18.53 1.83 -14.25
C TYR A 180 -17.85 3.13 -14.68
N PHE A 181 -18.26 3.73 -15.80
CA PHE A 181 -17.63 4.96 -16.30
C PHE A 181 -18.39 6.26 -15.99
N SER A 182 -19.60 6.16 -15.44
CA SER A 182 -20.31 7.32 -14.86
C SER A 182 -19.90 7.58 -13.41
N GLN A 183 -19.30 6.60 -12.73
CA GLN A 183 -18.82 6.75 -11.35
C GLN A 183 -17.30 6.94 -11.32
N PHE A 184 -16.82 7.81 -10.42
CA PHE A 184 -15.39 8.00 -10.14
C PHE A 184 -15.00 7.42 -8.76
N GLY A 185 -15.82 6.53 -8.17
CA GLY A 185 -15.63 6.04 -6.79
C GLY A 185 -16.12 4.63 -6.46
N ALA A 186 -15.97 4.25 -5.19
CA ALA A 186 -16.24 2.92 -4.64
C ALA A 186 -17.51 2.90 -3.77
N ALA A 187 -18.59 2.31 -4.27
CA ALA A 187 -19.92 2.06 -3.65
C ALA A 187 -20.90 3.27 -3.62
N ALA A 188 -22.21 3.13 -3.84
CA ALA A 188 -23.04 1.92 -3.88
C ALA A 188 -24.17 1.98 -4.92
N ASP A 189 -24.70 0.80 -5.24
CA ASP A 189 -26.00 0.50 -5.85
C ASP A 189 -26.47 1.36 -7.05
N LEU A 190 -25.86 1.12 -8.21
CA LEU A 190 -26.47 1.41 -9.51
C LEU A 190 -27.25 0.22 -10.08
N GLU A 191 -27.73 -0.69 -9.24
CA GLU A 191 -28.49 -1.85 -9.71
C GLU A 191 -29.95 -1.49 -10.03
N ASP A 192 -30.42 -0.29 -9.65
CA ASP A 192 -31.74 0.23 -9.99
C ASP A 192 -31.89 0.47 -11.53
N PRO A 193 -32.63 -0.41 -12.23
CA PRO A 193 -32.79 -0.33 -13.69
C PRO A 193 -33.61 0.88 -14.13
N HIS A 194 -34.45 1.45 -13.25
CA HIS A 194 -35.29 2.61 -13.56
C HIS A 194 -34.47 3.89 -13.76
N ARG A 195 -33.32 3.99 -13.07
CA ARG A 195 -32.41 5.14 -13.17
C ARG A 195 -31.49 5.08 -14.40
N LEU A 196 -31.17 3.86 -14.87
CA LEU A 196 -30.51 3.62 -16.16
C LEU A 196 -31.41 3.99 -17.37
N GLU A 197 -32.74 4.00 -17.20
CA GLU A 197 -33.66 4.40 -18.27
C GLU A 197 -33.62 5.89 -18.60
N GLN A 198 -33.30 6.75 -17.63
CA GLN A 198 -33.16 8.20 -17.84
C GLN A 198 -32.02 8.53 -18.82
N GLY A 199 -30.95 7.73 -18.85
CA GLY A 199 -29.85 7.85 -19.81
C GLY A 199 -30.15 7.36 -21.23
N LYS A 200 -31.29 6.68 -21.47
CA LYS A 200 -31.59 6.04 -22.77
C LYS A 200 -31.91 7.03 -23.90
N ARG A 201 -32.44 8.22 -23.60
CA ARG A 201 -32.92 9.18 -24.61
C ARG A 201 -31.80 9.96 -25.33
N LEU A 202 -30.58 9.99 -24.78
CA LEU A 202 -29.49 10.86 -25.24
C LEU A 202 -28.18 10.11 -25.57
N TRP A 203 -28.15 8.78 -25.43
CA TRP A 203 -26.93 7.96 -25.56
C TRP A 203 -26.20 8.09 -26.92
N ILE A 204 -26.87 8.48 -28.01
CA ILE A 204 -26.21 8.76 -29.31
C ILE A 204 -25.32 10.02 -29.21
N TRP A 205 -25.73 11.04 -28.45
CA TRP A 205 -24.95 12.26 -28.25
C TRP A 205 -23.71 12.02 -27.37
N ALA A 206 -23.74 10.97 -26.55
CA ALA A 206 -22.58 10.51 -25.79
C ALA A 206 -21.46 9.89 -26.65
N LEU A 207 -21.67 9.65 -27.96
CA LEU A 207 -20.59 9.28 -28.90
C LEU A 207 -19.63 10.43 -29.21
N GLY A 208 -20.07 11.69 -29.00
CA GLY A 208 -19.32 12.87 -29.42
C GLY A 208 -17.87 12.95 -28.92
N PRO A 209 -17.58 12.70 -27.62
CA PRO A 209 -16.21 12.69 -27.11
C PRO A 209 -15.35 11.62 -27.80
N SER A 210 -15.90 10.42 -28.05
CA SER A 210 -15.20 9.35 -28.74
C SER A 210 -14.89 9.73 -30.18
N VAL A 211 -15.87 10.25 -30.93
CA VAL A 211 -15.65 10.70 -32.32
C VAL A 211 -14.58 11.79 -32.39
N PHE A 212 -14.64 12.78 -31.50
CA PHE A 212 -13.65 13.85 -31.40
C PHE A 212 -12.25 13.29 -31.14
N TRP A 213 -12.08 12.43 -30.13
CA TRP A 213 -10.77 11.90 -29.78
C TRP A 213 -10.23 10.88 -30.78
N TYR A 214 -11.08 10.09 -31.46
CA TYR A 214 -10.62 9.28 -32.58
C TYR A 214 -10.10 10.14 -33.73
N ALA A 215 -10.77 11.26 -34.06
CA ALA A 215 -10.26 12.18 -35.06
C ALA A 215 -8.90 12.78 -34.65
N VAL A 216 -8.73 13.14 -33.37
CA VAL A 216 -7.43 13.59 -32.84
C VAL A 216 -6.37 12.49 -32.94
N LEU A 217 -6.67 11.26 -32.52
CA LEU A 217 -5.74 10.12 -32.58
C LEU A 217 -5.33 9.78 -34.01
N ILE A 218 -6.27 9.82 -34.96
CA ILE A 218 -6.00 9.64 -36.40
C ILE A 218 -5.08 10.78 -36.89
N ALA A 219 -5.36 12.03 -36.53
CA ALA A 219 -4.50 13.16 -36.90
C ALA A 219 -3.09 13.03 -36.31
N LEU A 220 -2.94 12.59 -35.06
CA LEU A 220 -1.65 12.31 -34.43
C LEU A 220 -0.90 11.18 -35.13
N TRP A 221 -1.61 10.12 -35.52
CA TRP A 221 -1.03 9.02 -36.28
C TRP A 221 -0.55 9.47 -37.67
N MET A 222 -1.37 10.23 -38.40
CA MET A 222 -1.04 10.74 -39.74
C MET A 222 0.13 11.73 -39.74
N THR A 223 0.25 12.55 -38.69
CA THR A 223 1.27 13.62 -38.61
C THR A 223 2.53 13.21 -37.83
N GLY A 224 2.48 12.13 -37.05
CA GLY A 224 3.56 11.74 -36.14
C GLY A 224 3.75 12.68 -34.93
N ALA A 225 2.81 13.61 -34.68
CA ALA A 225 2.95 14.68 -33.69
C ALA A 225 2.80 14.24 -32.22
N TRP A 226 2.99 12.96 -31.90
CA TRP A 226 2.81 12.40 -30.55
C TRP A 226 3.63 13.10 -29.47
N ALA A 227 4.90 13.38 -29.75
CA ALA A 227 5.78 14.06 -28.79
C ALA A 227 5.31 15.51 -28.53
N ALA A 228 4.94 16.24 -29.59
CA ALA A 228 4.42 17.59 -29.48
C ALA A 228 3.08 17.62 -28.71
N PHE A 229 2.18 16.67 -28.98
CA PHE A 229 0.92 16.54 -28.26
C PHE A 229 1.13 16.18 -26.79
N GLY A 230 2.01 15.22 -26.49
CA GLY A 230 2.35 14.87 -25.11
C GLY A 230 2.94 16.06 -24.34
N TRP A 231 3.80 16.83 -24.98
CA TRP A 231 4.43 18.02 -24.43
C TRP A 231 3.45 19.17 -24.20
N ALA A 232 2.63 19.50 -25.20
CA ALA A 232 1.75 20.66 -25.17
C ALA A 232 0.40 20.40 -24.48
N TYR A 233 -0.11 19.17 -24.48
CA TYR A 233 -1.43 18.82 -23.95
C TYR A 233 -1.41 17.68 -22.94
N GLY A 234 -0.63 16.62 -23.20
CA GLY A 234 -0.57 15.43 -22.33
C GLY A 234 -0.11 15.74 -20.91
N ILE A 235 0.97 16.51 -20.74
CA ILE A 235 1.46 16.94 -19.42
C ILE A 235 0.42 17.82 -18.69
N PRO A 236 -0.13 18.90 -19.31
CA PRO A 236 -1.23 19.66 -18.71
C PRO A 236 -2.45 18.84 -18.33
N LEU A 237 -2.82 17.82 -19.10
CA LEU A 237 -3.93 16.93 -18.79
C LEU A 237 -3.69 16.15 -17.49
N VAL A 238 -2.48 15.65 -17.26
CA VAL A 238 -2.11 14.99 -15.99
C VAL A 238 -2.09 16.00 -14.84
N LEU A 239 -1.58 17.21 -15.06
CA LEU A 239 -1.60 18.27 -14.04
C LEU A 239 -3.03 18.70 -13.69
N SER A 240 -3.95 18.71 -14.65
CA SER A 240 -5.38 18.95 -14.43
C SER A 240 -5.98 17.88 -13.51
N ALA A 241 -5.64 16.61 -13.72
CA ALA A 241 -6.08 15.55 -12.83
C ALA A 241 -5.55 15.77 -11.41
N LEU A 242 -4.26 16.09 -11.23
CA LEU A 242 -3.68 16.41 -9.92
C LEU A 242 -4.39 17.60 -9.25
N ILE A 243 -4.61 18.69 -9.98
CA ILE A 243 -5.33 19.88 -9.50
C ILE A 243 -6.75 19.49 -9.05
N GLY A 244 -7.45 18.68 -9.85
CA GLY A 244 -8.76 18.16 -9.50
C GLY A 244 -8.77 17.32 -8.23
N GLN A 245 -7.74 16.50 -8.00
CA GLN A 245 -7.61 15.72 -6.75
C GLN A 245 -7.38 16.63 -5.53
N VAL A 246 -6.52 17.64 -5.67
CA VAL A 246 -6.28 18.63 -4.61
C VAL A 246 -7.54 19.42 -4.30
N ARG A 247 -8.31 19.83 -5.33
CA ARG A 247 -9.58 20.52 -5.15
C ARG A 247 -10.60 19.62 -4.46
N LEU A 248 -10.80 18.40 -4.96
CA LEU A 248 -11.75 17.44 -4.38
C LEU A 248 -11.45 17.20 -2.90
N ALA A 249 -10.18 17.00 -2.55
CA ALA A 249 -9.67 16.87 -1.17
C ALA A 249 -10.03 18.06 -0.25
N CYS A 250 -10.27 19.24 -0.83
CA CYS A 250 -10.58 20.46 -0.10
C CYS A 250 -12.07 20.82 -0.12
N ASP A 251 -12.85 20.30 -1.06
CA ASP A 251 -14.27 20.64 -1.27
C ASP A 251 -15.18 20.09 -0.14
N HIS A 252 -14.69 19.11 0.64
CA HIS A 252 -15.43 18.46 1.74
C HIS A 252 -14.59 18.26 3.00
N VAL A 253 -15.25 18.09 4.15
CA VAL A 253 -14.61 17.76 5.45
C VAL A 253 -14.69 16.26 5.80
N TYR A 254 -15.35 15.45 4.96
CA TYR A 254 -15.42 13.98 5.03
C TYR A 254 -15.97 13.42 6.36
N GLU A 255 -16.91 14.12 6.96
CA GLU A 255 -17.65 13.62 8.12
C GLU A 255 -18.90 12.84 7.65
N ASP A 256 -19.25 11.76 8.33
CA ASP A 256 -20.40 10.93 7.96
C ASP A 256 -21.70 11.72 8.13
N ALA A 257 -22.43 11.94 7.04
CA ALA A 257 -23.76 12.54 7.10
C ALA A 257 -24.83 11.49 7.42
N THR A 258 -25.76 11.84 8.30
CA THR A 258 -26.87 10.96 8.72
C THR A 258 -28.09 11.03 7.80
N GLY A 259 -28.13 12.01 6.91
CA GLY A 259 -29.30 12.33 6.10
C GLY A 259 -28.95 13.16 4.87
N ASN A 260 -29.98 13.58 4.14
CA ASN A 260 -29.88 14.32 2.89
C ASN A 260 -30.42 15.75 2.99
N SER A 261 -30.44 16.33 4.19
CA SER A 261 -30.90 17.72 4.35
C SER A 261 -29.88 18.69 3.76
N VAL A 262 -30.34 19.82 3.22
CA VAL A 262 -29.47 20.88 2.69
C VAL A 262 -28.46 21.37 3.74
N VAL A 263 -28.86 21.41 5.01
CA VAL A 263 -27.98 21.79 6.12
C VAL A 263 -26.86 20.77 6.33
N GLU A 264 -27.15 19.46 6.23
CA GLU A 264 -26.11 18.41 6.33
C GLU A 264 -25.17 18.41 5.14
N GLN A 265 -25.71 18.58 3.92
CA GLN A 265 -24.90 18.69 2.70
C GLN A 265 -23.96 19.90 2.78
N LEU A 266 -24.46 21.04 3.27
CA LEU A 266 -23.65 22.24 3.50
C LEU A 266 -22.60 22.01 4.57
N ALA A 267 -22.97 21.45 5.73
CA ALA A 267 -22.04 21.21 6.84
C ALA A 267 -20.88 20.27 6.48
N GLY A 268 -21.12 19.29 5.59
CA GLY A 268 -20.10 18.38 5.07
C GLY A 268 -19.22 18.96 3.95
N SER A 269 -19.48 20.19 3.51
CA SER A 269 -18.83 20.84 2.36
C SER A 269 -18.09 22.12 2.77
N THR A 270 -17.24 22.64 1.89
CA THR A 270 -16.42 23.83 2.19
C THR A 270 -16.67 24.98 1.22
N ASN A 271 -16.48 26.20 1.72
CA ASN A 271 -16.40 27.43 0.94
C ASN A 271 -15.03 28.06 1.22
N ILE A 272 -14.24 28.31 0.18
CA ILE A 272 -12.85 28.73 0.31
C ILE A 272 -12.71 30.16 -0.23
N GLU A 273 -12.34 31.09 0.64
CA GLU A 273 -11.92 32.45 0.26
C GLU A 273 -10.49 32.37 -0.31
N ALA A 274 -10.39 32.01 -1.59
CA ALA A 274 -9.12 31.77 -2.28
C ALA A 274 -8.46 33.08 -2.75
N PRO A 275 -7.14 33.30 -2.53
CA PRO A 275 -6.40 34.36 -3.19
C PRO A 275 -6.40 34.15 -4.71
N TRP A 276 -6.20 35.24 -5.46
CA TRP A 276 -6.37 35.26 -6.92
C TRP A 276 -5.63 34.13 -7.66
N TRP A 277 -4.43 33.76 -7.21
CA TRP A 277 -3.63 32.71 -7.85
C TRP A 277 -4.16 31.30 -7.57
N GLN A 278 -4.74 31.06 -6.39
CA GLN A 278 -5.42 29.79 -6.08
C GLN A 278 -6.73 29.70 -6.87
N ALA A 279 -7.50 30.78 -6.95
CA ALA A 279 -8.69 30.85 -7.78
C ALA A 279 -8.36 30.63 -9.28
N LEU A 280 -7.21 31.12 -9.75
CA LEU A 280 -6.78 30.91 -11.12
C LEU A 280 -6.37 29.45 -11.42
N VAL A 281 -5.78 28.72 -10.47
CA VAL A 281 -5.25 27.36 -10.76
C VAL A 281 -6.17 26.26 -10.22
N LEU A 282 -6.56 26.36 -8.95
CA LEU A 282 -7.27 25.31 -8.22
C LEU A 282 -8.79 25.43 -8.33
N ALA A 283 -9.31 26.66 -8.42
CA ALA A 283 -10.75 26.94 -8.37
C ALA A 283 -11.21 27.93 -9.43
N PRO A 284 -10.94 27.65 -10.72
CA PRO A 284 -11.44 28.46 -11.82
C PRO A 284 -12.96 28.60 -11.75
N HIS A 285 -13.50 29.67 -12.34
CA HIS A 285 -14.95 29.89 -12.39
C HIS A 285 -15.61 29.84 -11.01
N ALA A 286 -14.94 30.44 -10.02
CA ALA A 286 -15.42 30.53 -8.64
C ALA A 286 -15.72 29.19 -7.95
N ALA A 287 -15.19 28.06 -8.43
CA ALA A 287 -15.43 26.72 -7.90
C ALA A 287 -15.06 26.52 -6.41
N CYS A 288 -14.44 27.52 -5.79
CA CYS A 288 -14.08 27.56 -4.39
C CYS A 288 -15.28 27.67 -3.46
N TYR A 289 -16.48 28.06 -3.93
CA TYR A 289 -17.70 28.09 -3.12
C TYR A 289 -18.55 26.83 -3.26
N HIS A 290 -17.94 25.65 -3.08
CA HIS A 290 -18.58 24.34 -3.30
C HIS A 290 -19.71 24.05 -2.31
N GLY A 291 -19.55 24.40 -1.03
CA GLY A 291 -20.61 24.23 -0.03
C GLY A 291 -21.86 25.05 -0.37
N MET A 292 -21.68 26.27 -0.89
CA MET A 292 -22.79 27.07 -1.40
C MET A 292 -23.40 26.46 -2.68
N HIS A 293 -22.59 25.84 -3.53
CA HIS A 293 -23.09 25.13 -4.72
C HIS A 293 -24.08 24.01 -4.36
N HIS A 294 -23.89 23.31 -3.24
CA HIS A 294 -24.88 22.33 -2.74
C HIS A 294 -26.24 22.95 -2.37
N VAL A 295 -26.25 24.22 -1.94
CA VAL A 295 -27.47 24.94 -1.57
C VAL A 295 -28.17 25.56 -2.78
N VAL A 296 -27.40 26.18 -3.68
CA VAL A 296 -27.91 26.94 -4.83
C VAL A 296 -27.18 26.61 -6.14
N PRO A 297 -27.28 25.36 -6.63
CA PRO A 297 -26.50 24.89 -7.78
C PRO A 297 -26.82 25.61 -9.10
N ASN A 298 -27.98 26.26 -9.19
CA ASN A 298 -28.43 26.99 -10.39
C ASN A 298 -27.91 28.42 -10.49
N VAL A 299 -27.21 28.93 -9.46
CA VAL A 299 -26.63 30.28 -9.52
C VAL A 299 -25.39 30.23 -10.42
N PRO A 300 -25.24 31.11 -11.42
CA PRO A 300 -24.05 31.10 -12.26
C PRO A 300 -22.78 31.49 -11.51
N ASN A 301 -21.66 30.91 -11.92
CA ASN A 301 -20.35 31.16 -11.32
C ASN A 301 -19.98 32.65 -11.14
N TRP A 302 -20.36 33.54 -12.06
CA TRP A 302 -20.06 34.98 -11.98
C TRP A 302 -20.85 35.72 -10.89
N HIS A 303 -21.85 35.09 -10.27
CA HIS A 303 -22.60 35.63 -9.13
C HIS A 303 -22.29 34.91 -7.80
N TRP A 304 -21.39 33.92 -7.79
CA TRP A 304 -21.09 33.15 -6.57
C TRP A 304 -20.49 34.02 -5.46
N ARG A 305 -19.67 35.01 -5.81
CA ARG A 305 -19.13 35.94 -4.80
C ARG A 305 -20.24 36.76 -4.13
N ASP A 306 -21.20 37.28 -4.92
CA ASP A 306 -22.32 38.04 -4.39
C ASP A 306 -23.24 37.16 -3.52
N ALA A 307 -23.47 35.91 -3.95
CA ALA A 307 -24.21 34.92 -3.18
C ALA A 307 -23.48 34.58 -1.86
N HIS A 308 -22.16 34.42 -1.88
CA HIS A 308 -21.34 34.13 -0.71
C HIS A 308 -21.45 35.22 0.35
N GLU A 309 -21.36 36.50 -0.05
CA GLU A 309 -21.49 37.63 0.88
C GLU A 309 -22.91 37.69 1.49
N ARG A 310 -23.96 37.37 0.72
CA ARG A 310 -25.33 37.29 1.22
C ARG A 310 -25.51 36.17 2.25
N PHE A 311 -24.96 34.98 1.97
CA PHE A 311 -25.01 33.88 2.94
C PHE A 311 -24.20 34.18 4.20
N LYS A 312 -23.04 34.84 4.10
CA LYS A 312 -22.30 35.34 5.28
C LYS A 312 -23.12 36.33 6.11
N ALA A 313 -23.87 37.21 5.45
CA ALA A 313 -24.73 38.19 6.11
C ALA A 313 -26.01 37.59 6.72
N SER A 314 -26.40 36.37 6.34
CA SER A 314 -27.64 35.73 6.80
C SER A 314 -27.68 35.39 8.29
N GLY A 315 -26.51 35.31 8.95
CA GLY A 315 -26.40 34.87 10.34
C GLY A 315 -26.42 33.34 10.52
N SER A 316 -26.42 32.55 9.44
CA SER A 316 -26.32 31.08 9.52
C SER A 316 -25.00 30.65 10.16
N LYS A 317 -25.09 29.93 11.28
CA LYS A 317 -23.91 29.38 11.96
C LYS A 317 -23.28 28.25 11.15
N VAL A 318 -24.12 27.46 10.48
CA VAL A 318 -23.67 26.35 9.63
C VAL A 318 -22.89 26.90 8.46
N TYR A 319 -23.41 27.91 7.75
CA TYR A 319 -22.68 28.51 6.62
C TYR A 319 -21.33 29.08 7.06
N ALA A 320 -21.29 29.86 8.15
CA ALA A 320 -20.04 30.43 8.66
C ALA A 320 -18.96 29.37 8.96
N SER A 321 -19.37 28.18 9.41
CA SER A 321 -18.45 27.07 9.70
C SER A 321 -17.82 26.41 8.48
N THR A 322 -18.41 26.62 7.30
CA THR A 322 -17.89 26.10 6.04
C THR A 322 -16.80 26.99 5.43
N VAL A 323 -16.58 28.20 5.96
CA VAL A 323 -15.72 29.21 5.33
C VAL A 323 -14.26 29.07 5.77
N TYR A 324 -13.36 28.85 4.80
CA TYR A 324 -11.93 28.67 5.00
C TYR A 324 -11.12 29.72 4.24
N ARG A 325 -9.98 30.15 4.80
CA ARG A 325 -9.08 31.14 4.16
C ARG A 325 -8.02 30.43 3.33
N GLY A 326 -8.27 30.32 2.02
CA GLY A 326 -7.41 29.64 1.06
C GLY A 326 -7.32 28.12 1.26
N TYR A 327 -6.90 27.43 0.19
CA TYR A 327 -6.80 25.96 0.12
C TYR A 327 -5.83 25.37 1.16
N GLY A 328 -4.79 26.12 1.54
CA GLY A 328 -3.83 25.67 2.57
C GLY A 328 -4.47 25.47 3.95
N SER A 329 -5.49 26.25 4.30
CA SER A 329 -6.13 26.16 5.63
C SER A 329 -6.94 24.88 5.79
N ILE A 330 -7.72 24.51 4.76
CA ILE A 330 -8.49 23.27 4.74
C ILE A 330 -7.58 22.04 4.57
N MET A 331 -6.54 22.12 3.74
CA MET A 331 -5.54 21.05 3.62
C MET A 331 -4.83 20.79 4.96
N TRP A 332 -4.52 21.85 5.71
CA TRP A 332 -3.94 21.73 7.05
C TRP A 332 -4.91 21.10 8.05
N LYS A 333 -6.21 21.44 7.97
CA LYS A 333 -7.25 20.78 8.77
C LYS A 333 -7.31 19.29 8.42
N LEU A 334 -7.39 18.94 7.14
CA LEU A 334 -7.41 17.55 6.67
C LEU A 334 -6.21 16.76 7.21
N LEU A 335 -5.00 17.31 7.11
CA LEU A 335 -3.79 16.68 7.64
C LEU A 335 -3.86 16.47 9.16
N LYS A 336 -4.37 17.45 9.91
CA LYS A 336 -4.58 17.32 11.36
C LYS A 336 -5.58 16.20 11.69
N ASP A 337 -6.68 16.13 10.95
CA ASP A 337 -7.70 15.10 11.14
C ASP A 337 -7.12 13.70 10.85
N GLN A 338 -6.32 13.56 9.79
CA GLN A 338 -5.60 12.33 9.44
C GLN A 338 -4.61 11.90 10.53
N ILE A 339 -3.83 12.84 11.07
CA ILE A 339 -2.88 12.59 12.17
C ILE A 339 -3.64 12.18 13.44
N ALA A 340 -4.69 12.91 13.79
CA ALA A 340 -5.52 12.62 14.96
C ALA A 340 -6.19 11.26 14.85
N TRP A 341 -6.76 10.93 13.68
CA TRP A 341 -7.35 9.63 13.42
C TRP A 341 -6.31 8.51 13.52
N THR A 342 -5.15 8.68 12.89
CA THR A 342 -4.05 7.70 12.94
C THR A 342 -3.62 7.46 14.39
N ARG A 343 -3.43 8.54 15.16
CA ARG A 343 -3.10 8.48 16.59
C ARG A 343 -4.18 7.80 17.41
N ALA A 344 -5.46 8.10 17.17
CA ALA A 344 -6.58 7.48 17.85
C ALA A 344 -6.66 5.97 17.56
N GLN A 345 -6.36 5.52 16.34
CA GLN A 345 -6.25 4.09 16.03
C GLN A 345 -5.11 3.42 16.81
N TYR A 346 -3.94 4.07 16.91
CA TYR A 346 -2.83 3.58 17.73
C TYR A 346 -3.16 3.55 19.22
N GLU A 347 -3.78 4.61 19.74
CA GLU A 347 -4.18 4.71 21.15
C GLU A 347 -5.30 3.74 21.49
N ALA A 348 -6.28 3.53 20.60
CA ALA A 348 -7.33 2.53 20.77
C ALA A 348 -6.77 1.11 20.72
N ALA A 349 -5.82 0.82 19.82
CA ALA A 349 -5.11 -0.46 19.82
C ALA A 349 -4.31 -0.66 21.12
N ALA A 350 -3.60 0.36 21.60
CA ALA A 350 -2.86 0.33 22.85
C ALA A 350 -3.75 0.31 24.11
N ALA A 351 -4.93 0.94 24.06
CA ALA A 351 -5.92 0.95 25.13
C ALA A 351 -6.65 -0.38 25.19
N ALA A 352 -7.04 -0.97 24.06
CA ALA A 352 -7.55 -2.34 23.99
C ALA A 352 -6.52 -3.36 24.54
N ALA A 353 -5.23 -3.13 24.27
CA ALA A 353 -4.15 -3.91 24.89
C ALA A 353 -4.04 -3.70 26.41
N ARG A 354 -4.38 -2.51 26.92
CA ARG A 354 -4.37 -2.16 28.36
C ARG A 354 -5.65 -2.52 29.12
N SER A 355 -6.81 -2.56 28.45
CA SER A 355 -8.15 -2.79 29.02
C SER A 355 -8.68 -4.21 28.77
N GLY A 356 -7.86 -5.08 28.16
CA GLY A 356 -8.10 -6.51 28.15
C GLY A 356 -8.15 -7.07 29.59
N PRO A 357 -8.52 -8.35 29.78
CA PRO A 357 -8.90 -8.94 31.07
C PRO A 357 -7.86 -8.89 32.22
N PHE A 358 -6.72 -8.20 32.03
CA PHE A 358 -5.62 -8.05 32.98
C PHE A 358 -5.28 -6.59 33.30
N ALA A 359 -6.15 -5.65 32.95
CA ALA A 359 -6.05 -4.24 33.31
C ALA A 359 -6.14 -4.04 34.83
N GLY A 360 -5.00 -4.00 35.52
CA GLY A 360 -4.94 -3.78 36.97
C GLY A 360 -4.48 -4.97 37.82
N ALA A 361 -3.89 -6.01 37.22
CA ALA A 361 -3.08 -6.91 38.03
C ALA A 361 -1.93 -6.08 38.66
N PRO A 362 -1.72 -6.12 40.00
CA PRO A 362 -0.51 -5.55 40.58
C PRO A 362 0.68 -6.14 39.83
N GLU A 363 1.73 -5.36 39.53
CA GLU A 363 2.98 -5.97 39.05
C GLU A 363 3.28 -7.13 40.02
N PRO A 364 3.18 -8.39 39.58
CA PRO A 364 3.39 -9.49 40.49
C PRO A 364 4.86 -9.43 40.79
N GLY A 365 5.20 -9.08 42.03
CA GLY A 365 6.55 -9.17 42.54
C GLY A 365 7.10 -10.52 42.13
N PHE A 366 8.04 -10.51 41.18
CA PHE A 366 8.74 -11.69 40.74
C PHE A 366 9.43 -12.26 41.98
N ARG A 367 8.86 -13.32 42.57
CA ARG A 367 9.70 -14.29 43.25
C ARG A 367 10.53 -14.90 42.15
N GLU A 368 11.79 -14.50 42.10
CA GLU A 368 12.85 -15.16 41.35
C GLU A 368 12.74 -16.66 41.63
N LEU A 369 12.19 -17.40 40.67
CA LEU A 369 12.43 -18.82 40.58
C LEU A 369 13.88 -18.99 40.11
N PRO A 370 14.65 -19.92 40.70
CA PRO A 370 16.08 -19.95 40.55
C PRO A 370 16.43 -20.16 39.08
N LEU A 371 17.05 -19.13 38.50
CA LEU A 371 17.91 -19.27 37.34
C LEU A 371 18.90 -20.37 37.69
N VAL A 372 18.88 -21.47 36.93
CA VAL A 372 20.01 -22.40 36.90
C VAL A 372 21.23 -21.56 36.56
N SER A 373 22.17 -21.48 37.50
CA SER A 373 23.31 -20.58 37.47
C SER A 373 24.17 -20.86 36.24
N LEU A 374 24.19 -19.91 35.30
CA LEU A 374 25.27 -19.73 34.33
C LEU A 374 26.42 -18.94 34.99
N GLU A 375 26.89 -19.42 36.12
CA GLU A 375 28.10 -18.92 36.78
C GLU A 375 29.02 -20.12 37.02
N ASP A 376 29.74 -20.51 35.97
CA ASP A 376 31.07 -21.13 36.04
C ASP A 376 31.75 -21.02 34.67
N ALA A 377 32.02 -19.78 34.26
CA ALA A 377 33.04 -19.45 33.27
C ALA A 377 33.43 -17.98 33.44
N GLY A 378 34.33 -17.70 34.38
CA GLY A 378 34.85 -16.37 34.60
C GLY A 378 35.56 -15.80 33.36
N ALA A 379 35.00 -14.74 32.77
CA ALA A 379 35.70 -13.66 32.06
C ALA A 379 34.69 -12.57 31.61
N PRO A 380 35.05 -11.29 31.59
CA PRO A 380 34.16 -10.21 31.20
C PRO A 380 33.88 -10.21 29.67
N ARG A 381 32.60 -9.96 29.32
CA ARG A 381 32.07 -9.38 28.08
C ARG A 381 33.01 -9.39 26.85
N ARG A 382 32.70 -10.27 25.88
CA ARG A 382 32.94 -9.98 24.46
C ARG A 382 31.61 -10.08 23.72
N GLU A 383 31.20 -9.00 23.05
CA GLU A 383 30.21 -9.12 21.97
C GLU A 383 30.72 -10.20 21.01
N ALA A 384 29.84 -11.04 20.46
CA ALA A 384 30.25 -12.05 19.50
C ALA A 384 31.03 -11.35 18.37
N ALA A 385 32.27 -11.78 18.14
CA ALA A 385 33.10 -11.20 17.08
C ALA A 385 32.34 -11.33 15.75
N LEU A 386 32.29 -10.23 14.99
CA LEU A 386 31.60 -10.21 13.71
C LEU A 386 32.29 -11.16 12.72
N LEU A 387 31.50 -11.71 11.82
CA LEU A 387 31.94 -12.68 10.84
C LEU A 387 32.96 -12.05 9.89
N ARG A 388 34.15 -12.67 9.78
CA ARG A 388 35.13 -12.31 8.76
C ARG A 388 34.52 -12.62 7.39
N VAL A 389 34.54 -11.65 6.48
CA VAL A 389 34.12 -11.81 5.08
C VAL A 389 35.38 -11.95 4.20
N PRO A 390 35.77 -13.17 3.81
CA PRO A 390 36.93 -13.39 2.95
C PRO A 390 36.61 -13.03 1.48
N PRO A 391 37.63 -12.91 0.60
CA PRO A 391 37.43 -12.80 -0.84
C PRO A 391 36.65 -14.01 -1.40
N VAL A 392 35.92 -13.78 -2.49
CA VAL A 392 35.04 -14.80 -3.11
C VAL A 392 35.82 -16.06 -3.51
N GLU A 393 37.07 -15.93 -3.92
CA GLU A 393 37.93 -17.06 -4.29
C GLU A 393 38.23 -17.98 -3.10
N GLU A 394 38.36 -17.42 -1.89
CA GLU A 394 38.55 -18.18 -0.66
C GLU A 394 37.25 -18.92 -0.29
N ILE A 395 36.08 -18.29 -0.49
CA ILE A 395 34.78 -18.93 -0.30
C ILE A 395 34.64 -20.13 -1.25
N ASN A 396 34.97 -19.97 -2.53
CA ASN A 396 34.92 -21.06 -3.52
C ASN A 396 35.86 -22.21 -3.15
N ALA A 397 37.07 -21.91 -2.68
CA ALA A 397 38.00 -22.93 -2.21
C ALA A 397 37.46 -23.69 -1.01
N GLN A 398 36.76 -23.02 -0.10
CA GLN A 398 36.13 -23.65 1.06
C GLN A 398 34.93 -24.52 0.66
N SER A 399 34.07 -24.08 -0.27
CA SER A 399 32.95 -24.91 -0.77
C SER A 399 33.44 -26.19 -1.43
N LYS A 400 34.54 -26.14 -2.20
CA LYS A 400 35.18 -27.36 -2.76
C LYS A 400 35.74 -28.28 -1.68
N ALA A 401 36.34 -27.73 -0.63
CA ALA A 401 37.00 -28.51 0.41
C ALA A 401 36.03 -29.20 1.39
N HIS A 402 34.82 -28.67 1.54
CA HIS A 402 33.81 -29.15 2.49
C HIS A 402 32.56 -29.71 1.80
N GLU A 403 32.71 -30.20 0.56
CA GLU A 403 31.62 -30.82 -0.18
C GLU A 403 31.12 -32.08 0.55
N PHE A 404 29.79 -32.18 0.68
CA PHE A 404 29.09 -33.36 1.19
C PHE A 404 27.76 -33.51 0.47
N GLY A 405 27.25 -34.73 0.40
CA GLY A 405 25.97 -35.08 -0.20
C GLY A 405 24.96 -35.62 0.80
N ILE A 406 23.71 -35.77 0.34
CA ILE A 406 22.62 -36.32 1.16
C ILE A 406 22.90 -37.76 1.62
N GLY A 407 23.73 -38.52 0.89
CA GLY A 407 24.12 -39.88 1.22
C GLY A 407 25.09 -40.00 2.40
N ASP A 408 25.73 -38.90 2.81
CA ASP A 408 26.69 -38.88 3.91
C ASP A 408 26.01 -38.87 5.29
N LEU A 409 24.69 -38.69 5.32
CA LEU A 409 23.89 -38.74 6.54
C LEU A 409 23.37 -40.18 6.76
N ASP A 410 23.51 -40.65 7.99
CA ASP A 410 22.93 -41.93 8.45
C ASP A 410 21.42 -41.76 8.75
N TRP A 411 20.61 -41.75 7.68
CA TRP A 411 19.17 -41.50 7.74
C TRP A 411 18.42 -42.59 8.50
N LYS A 412 17.64 -42.17 9.50
CA LYS A 412 16.78 -43.03 10.32
C LYS A 412 15.37 -42.43 10.43
N PRO A 413 14.33 -43.27 10.60
CA PRO A 413 13.00 -42.78 10.94
C PRO A 413 13.04 -41.96 12.23
N CYS A 414 12.34 -40.82 12.26
CA CYS A 414 12.32 -39.95 13.44
C CYS A 414 11.42 -40.52 14.54
N SER A 415 11.85 -40.43 15.79
CA SER A 415 11.07 -40.90 16.93
C SER A 415 9.98 -39.90 17.33
N ARG A 416 8.72 -40.36 17.40
CA ARG A 416 7.58 -39.50 17.73
C ARG A 416 7.43 -39.16 19.21
N ASP A 417 8.25 -39.73 20.08
CA ASP A 417 8.28 -39.48 21.53
C ASP A 417 9.28 -38.37 21.93
N ARG A 418 9.98 -37.77 20.96
CA ARG A 418 10.99 -36.73 21.18
C ARG A 418 10.57 -35.39 20.61
N LEU A 419 11.11 -34.33 21.21
CA LEU A 419 11.00 -32.97 20.70
C LEU A 419 11.78 -32.84 19.39
N TYR A 420 11.19 -32.20 18.39
CA TYR A 420 11.83 -31.95 17.10
C TYR A 420 12.52 -30.59 17.02
N ALA A 421 12.21 -29.68 17.94
CA ALA A 421 12.88 -28.38 18.05
C ALA A 421 13.06 -27.97 19.51
N PRO A 422 14.08 -27.16 19.83
CA PRO A 422 14.14 -26.39 21.07
C PRO A 422 12.83 -25.61 21.28
N GLU A 423 12.19 -25.76 22.44
CA GLU A 423 10.86 -25.19 22.68
C GLU A 423 10.86 -23.66 22.61
N CYS A 424 11.98 -23.04 22.99
CA CYS A 424 12.23 -21.59 22.92
C CYS A 424 12.19 -21.01 21.49
N MET A 425 12.11 -21.84 20.46
CA MET A 425 11.93 -21.39 19.08
C MET A 425 10.46 -21.22 18.71
N SER A 426 9.55 -21.90 19.42
CA SER A 426 8.14 -21.97 19.05
C SER A 426 7.33 -20.79 19.56
N HIS A 427 6.27 -20.42 18.84
CA HIS A 427 5.45 -19.25 19.17
C HIS A 427 4.72 -19.41 20.51
N LEU A 428 3.95 -20.50 20.65
CA LEU A 428 3.12 -20.66 21.86
C LEU A 428 3.93 -20.76 23.14
N TYR A 429 5.18 -21.25 23.09
CA TYR A 429 6.03 -21.43 24.27
C TYR A 429 6.12 -20.18 25.16
N PHE A 430 6.10 -18.99 24.56
CA PHE A 430 6.17 -17.71 25.28
C PHE A 430 4.81 -17.21 25.82
N THR A 431 3.77 -18.04 25.79
CA THR A 431 2.38 -17.67 26.08
C THR A 431 1.78 -18.53 27.19
N GLU A 432 0.85 -17.96 27.97
CA GLU A 432 0.11 -18.73 28.97
C GLU A 432 -0.74 -19.86 28.36
N ALA A 433 -1.12 -19.74 27.09
CA ALA A 433 -1.90 -20.76 26.41
C ALA A 433 -1.14 -22.09 26.25
N TYR A 434 0.19 -22.06 26.16
CA TYR A 434 1.01 -23.27 26.08
C TYR A 434 0.98 -24.11 27.36
N LYS A 435 0.85 -23.46 28.52
CA LYS A 435 0.73 -24.14 29.82
C LYS A 435 -0.61 -24.88 29.99
N LEU A 436 -1.60 -24.57 29.15
CA LEU A 436 -2.88 -25.25 29.15
C LEU A 436 -2.85 -26.57 28.38
N LEU A 437 -1.84 -26.75 27.52
CA LEU A 437 -1.61 -27.98 26.80
C LEU A 437 -1.03 -29.02 27.76
N ASN A 438 -1.51 -30.26 27.64
CA ASN A 438 -0.89 -31.37 28.37
C ASN A 438 0.47 -31.75 27.72
N PRO A 439 1.30 -32.58 28.36
CA PRO A 439 2.63 -32.92 27.82
C PRO A 439 2.61 -33.53 26.41
N GLU A 440 1.58 -34.33 26.08
CA GLU A 440 1.43 -34.94 24.76
C GLU A 440 1.11 -33.90 23.67
N GLU A 441 0.27 -32.91 23.99
CA GLU A 441 -0.06 -31.80 23.09
C GLU A 441 1.08 -30.81 22.94
N GLN A 442 1.84 -30.56 24.01
CA GLN A 442 3.05 -29.75 23.96
C GLN A 442 4.08 -30.37 23.02
N LEU A 443 4.28 -31.69 23.12
CA LEU A 443 5.11 -32.47 22.20
C LEU A 443 4.57 -32.40 20.77
N SER A 444 3.27 -32.61 20.58
CA SER A 444 2.64 -32.57 19.26
C SER A 444 2.78 -31.20 18.60
N TYR A 445 2.57 -30.11 19.36
CA TYR A 445 2.77 -28.74 18.88
C TYR A 445 4.22 -28.48 18.52
N ASN A 446 5.18 -28.94 19.33
CA ASN A 446 6.61 -28.81 19.05
C ASN A 446 6.97 -29.48 17.72
N GLN A 447 6.46 -30.70 17.48
CA GLN A 447 6.68 -31.44 16.24
C GLN A 447 6.07 -30.72 15.03
N ILE A 448 4.82 -30.25 15.12
CA ILE A 448 4.17 -29.47 14.06
C ILE A 448 4.95 -28.19 13.76
N PHE A 449 5.46 -27.52 14.80
CA PHE A 449 6.27 -26.32 14.65
C PHE A 449 7.58 -26.62 13.92
N ALA A 450 8.30 -27.68 14.31
CA ALA A 450 9.57 -28.08 13.69
C ALA A 450 9.38 -28.53 12.22
N GLU A 451 8.28 -29.24 11.94
CA GLU A 451 7.83 -29.56 10.58
C GLU A 451 7.63 -28.27 9.77
N GLY A 452 6.89 -27.29 10.31
CA GLY A 452 6.65 -26.00 9.65
C GLY A 452 7.92 -25.16 9.44
N ILE A 453 8.90 -25.21 10.35
CA ILE A 453 10.22 -24.59 10.17
C ILE A 453 11.00 -25.28 9.04
N SER A 454 10.95 -26.61 8.96
CA SER A 454 11.60 -27.37 7.88
C SER A 454 10.99 -27.05 6.51
N GLU A 455 9.65 -26.90 6.44
CA GLU A 455 8.99 -26.40 5.23
C GLU A 455 9.45 -24.99 4.85
N GLN A 456 9.63 -24.11 5.84
CA GLN A 456 10.07 -22.74 5.62
C GLN A 456 11.49 -22.70 5.02
N PHE A 457 12.39 -23.58 5.45
CA PHE A 457 13.71 -23.75 4.84
C PHE A 457 13.59 -24.16 3.36
N VAL A 458 12.88 -25.25 3.06
CA VAL A 458 12.64 -25.69 1.67
C VAL A 458 12.06 -24.57 0.80
N PHE A 459 11.18 -23.74 1.37
CA PHE A 459 10.59 -22.60 0.67
C PHE A 459 11.63 -21.50 0.38
N LEU A 460 12.40 -21.07 1.38
CA LEU A 460 13.40 -20.01 1.24
C LEU A 460 14.47 -20.44 0.24
N GLU A 461 14.98 -21.66 0.38
CA GLU A 461 16.06 -22.18 -0.46
C GLU A 461 15.60 -22.31 -1.93
N GLN A 462 14.50 -23.03 -2.21
CA GLN A 462 14.08 -23.31 -3.59
C GLN A 462 13.34 -22.16 -4.28
N VAL A 463 12.43 -21.52 -3.55
CA VAL A 463 11.46 -20.59 -4.15
C VAL A 463 12.03 -19.18 -4.17
N LEU A 464 12.88 -18.83 -3.19
CA LEU A 464 13.54 -17.53 -3.12
C LEU A 464 14.99 -17.60 -3.64
N LEU A 465 15.90 -18.30 -2.95
CA LEU A 465 17.34 -18.21 -3.19
C LEU A 465 17.76 -18.82 -4.52
N VAL A 466 17.54 -20.12 -4.74
CA VAL A 466 17.92 -20.83 -5.97
C VAL A 466 17.31 -20.17 -7.20
N ARG A 467 16.01 -19.84 -7.15
CA ARG A 467 15.32 -19.18 -8.26
C ARG A 467 15.85 -17.76 -8.52
N GLY A 468 16.07 -16.99 -7.45
CA GLY A 468 16.63 -15.66 -7.51
C GLY A 468 18.03 -15.67 -8.12
N LEU A 469 18.93 -16.52 -7.62
CA LEU A 469 20.30 -16.66 -8.10
C LEU A 469 20.36 -17.12 -9.57
N LYS A 470 19.57 -18.13 -9.97
CA LYS A 470 19.48 -18.57 -11.38
C LYS A 470 19.05 -17.42 -12.30
N SER A 471 18.08 -16.61 -11.86
CA SER A 471 17.59 -15.45 -12.61
C SER A 471 18.61 -14.30 -12.61
N PHE A 472 19.33 -14.10 -11.51
CA PHE A 472 20.41 -13.11 -11.39
C PHE A 472 21.56 -13.41 -12.35
N LEU A 473 22.04 -14.66 -12.39
CA LEU A 473 23.06 -15.12 -13.33
C LEU A 473 22.62 -14.90 -14.78
N ARG A 474 21.37 -15.29 -15.11
CA ARG A 474 20.80 -15.10 -16.45
C ARG A 474 20.74 -13.62 -16.86
N LEU A 475 20.22 -12.74 -16.00
CA LEU A 475 20.05 -11.31 -16.31
C LEU A 475 21.38 -10.56 -16.37
N SER A 476 22.42 -11.07 -15.70
CA SER A 476 23.75 -10.47 -15.73
C SER A 476 24.46 -10.62 -17.08
N GLY A 477 23.96 -11.48 -17.98
CA GLY A 477 24.42 -11.57 -19.36
C GLY A 477 25.92 -11.85 -19.52
N GLY A 478 26.51 -12.62 -18.60
CA GLY A 478 27.94 -12.97 -18.61
C GLY A 478 28.90 -11.86 -18.18
N LYS A 479 28.40 -10.76 -17.60
CA LYS A 479 29.24 -9.62 -17.18
C LYS A 479 29.82 -9.74 -15.76
N LEU A 480 29.46 -10.78 -15.01
CA LEU A 480 29.96 -10.99 -13.65
C LEU A 480 31.38 -11.55 -13.66
N PRO A 481 32.21 -11.23 -12.65
CA PRO A 481 33.52 -11.87 -12.47
C PRO A 481 33.39 -13.40 -12.39
N PRO A 482 34.31 -14.18 -12.99
CA PRO A 482 34.23 -15.64 -12.98
C PRO A 482 34.13 -16.26 -11.58
N ALA A 483 34.88 -15.72 -10.60
CA ALA A 483 34.82 -16.20 -9.22
C ALA A 483 33.43 -16.01 -8.59
N LEU A 484 32.73 -14.92 -8.91
CA LEU A 484 31.38 -14.65 -8.42
C LEU A 484 30.33 -15.55 -9.08
N VAL A 485 30.51 -15.87 -10.37
CA VAL A 485 29.66 -16.85 -11.07
C VAL A 485 29.81 -18.23 -10.42
N GLU A 486 31.05 -18.68 -10.22
CA GLU A 486 31.36 -19.96 -9.57
C GLU A 486 30.79 -20.01 -8.14
N ALA A 487 30.91 -18.93 -7.37
CA ALA A 487 30.34 -18.83 -6.04
C ALA A 487 28.80 -18.96 -6.04
N CYS A 488 28.11 -18.28 -6.97
CA CYS A 488 26.67 -18.44 -7.13
C CYS A 488 26.27 -19.87 -7.51
N GLU A 489 27.07 -20.55 -8.34
CA GLU A 489 26.82 -21.95 -8.73
C GLU A 489 26.99 -22.91 -7.56
N PHE A 490 28.03 -22.74 -6.73
CA PHE A 490 28.20 -23.50 -5.48
C PHE A 490 27.03 -23.25 -4.52
N PHE A 491 26.67 -21.98 -4.33
CA PHE A 491 25.55 -21.58 -3.49
C PHE A 491 24.27 -22.31 -3.93
N ILE A 492 23.93 -22.27 -5.23
CA ILE A 492 22.76 -22.97 -5.78
C ILE A 492 22.80 -24.48 -5.49
N GLN A 493 23.96 -25.12 -5.63
CA GLN A 493 24.10 -26.57 -5.40
C GLN A 493 23.96 -26.92 -3.92
N GLU A 494 24.53 -26.12 -3.03
CA GLU A 494 24.43 -26.29 -1.59
C GLU A 494 22.97 -26.15 -1.13
N GLU A 495 22.26 -25.14 -1.62
CA GLU A 495 20.83 -24.89 -1.36
C GLU A 495 19.92 -26.01 -1.92
N ASP A 496 20.17 -26.49 -3.15
CA ASP A 496 19.44 -27.63 -3.73
C ASP A 496 19.61 -28.89 -2.86
N LYS A 497 20.79 -29.07 -2.25
CA LYS A 497 21.08 -30.15 -1.31
C LYS A 497 20.38 -29.96 0.04
N HIS A 498 20.39 -28.76 0.62
CA HIS A 498 19.69 -28.47 1.88
C HIS A 498 18.19 -28.77 1.75
N SER A 499 17.60 -28.37 0.63
CA SER A 499 16.18 -28.61 0.36
C SER A 499 15.86 -30.09 0.24
N ALA A 500 16.76 -30.86 -0.37
CA ALA A 500 16.63 -32.31 -0.42
C ALA A 500 16.72 -32.95 0.98
N MET A 501 17.63 -32.45 1.83
CA MET A 501 17.75 -32.90 3.22
C MET A 501 16.49 -32.60 4.03
N PHE A 502 15.97 -31.37 4.02
CA PHE A 502 14.75 -31.04 4.78
C PHE A 502 13.51 -31.75 4.26
N ARG A 503 13.36 -31.92 2.94
CA ARG A 503 12.27 -32.74 2.37
C ARG A 503 12.35 -34.18 2.86
N ARG A 504 13.54 -34.76 2.88
CA ARG A 504 13.71 -36.12 3.41
C ARG A 504 13.42 -36.18 4.90
N LEU A 505 13.90 -35.22 5.69
CA LEU A 505 13.59 -35.12 7.13
C LEU A 505 12.08 -35.06 7.38
N LEU A 506 11.35 -34.26 6.61
CA LEU A 506 9.89 -34.16 6.68
C LEU A 506 9.20 -35.50 6.38
N VAL A 507 9.67 -36.24 5.37
CA VAL A 507 9.16 -37.60 5.07
C VAL A 507 9.48 -38.56 6.20
N GLU A 508 10.70 -38.57 6.75
CA GLU A 508 11.07 -39.46 7.88
C GLU A 508 10.31 -39.11 9.17
N ALA A 509 9.94 -37.84 9.36
CA ALA A 509 9.18 -37.35 10.51
C ALA A 509 7.68 -37.67 10.41
N ASN A 510 7.09 -37.45 9.25
CA ASN A 510 5.67 -37.64 9.01
C ASN A 510 5.38 -38.10 7.57
N PRO A 511 5.60 -39.39 7.27
CA PRO A 511 5.44 -39.92 5.91
C PRO A 511 4.04 -39.72 5.34
N ALA A 512 3.01 -39.87 6.19
CA ALA A 512 1.60 -39.82 5.79
C ALA A 512 1.18 -38.48 5.15
N THR A 513 1.85 -37.39 5.54
CA THR A 513 1.64 -36.04 4.99
C THR A 513 2.62 -35.77 3.86
N TYR A 514 3.93 -35.90 4.11
CA TYR A 514 4.96 -35.36 3.22
C TYR A 514 5.35 -36.25 2.04
N GLU A 515 4.86 -37.49 1.97
CA GLU A 515 4.89 -38.27 0.72
C GLU A 515 3.93 -37.72 -0.35
N LYS A 516 2.92 -36.93 0.06
CA LYS A 516 1.85 -36.44 -0.83
C LYS A 516 1.99 -34.97 -1.20
N GLU A 517 2.52 -34.15 -0.31
CA GLU A 517 2.66 -32.71 -0.51
C GLU A 517 3.92 -32.15 0.17
N THR A 518 4.48 -31.07 -0.36
CA THR A 518 5.71 -30.45 0.16
C THR A 518 5.46 -29.37 1.22
N PHE A 519 4.31 -28.70 1.17
CA PHE A 519 3.97 -27.58 2.05
C PHE A 519 2.59 -27.78 2.69
N HIS A 520 2.58 -28.18 3.96
CA HIS A 520 1.37 -28.46 4.73
C HIS A 520 1.03 -27.33 5.70
N VAL A 521 2.02 -26.83 6.45
CA VAL A 521 1.86 -25.76 7.45
C VAL A 521 2.10 -24.37 6.84
N TYR A 522 3.12 -24.23 6.01
CA TYR A 522 3.52 -22.98 5.37
C TYR A 522 2.72 -22.76 4.09
N LYS A 523 1.83 -21.74 4.09
CA LYS A 523 0.97 -21.43 2.94
C LYS A 523 1.06 -19.96 2.53
N LEU A 524 1.41 -19.72 1.26
CA LEU A 524 1.28 -18.43 0.60
C LEU A 524 -0.12 -18.23 0.05
N SER A 525 -0.58 -16.98 -0.03
CA SER A 525 -1.76 -16.64 -0.83
C SER A 525 -1.37 -16.43 -2.28
N ASP A 526 -2.31 -16.61 -3.21
CA ASP A 526 -2.06 -16.44 -4.66
C ASP A 526 -1.41 -15.11 -5.00
N SER A 527 -1.82 -14.03 -4.33
CA SER A 527 -1.22 -12.70 -4.48
C SER A 527 0.24 -12.62 -4.02
N GLN A 528 0.61 -13.34 -2.96
CA GLN A 528 1.99 -13.39 -2.47
C GLN A 528 2.85 -14.27 -3.36
N ALA A 529 2.32 -15.40 -3.83
CA ALA A 529 2.98 -16.26 -4.79
C ALA A 529 3.29 -15.49 -6.09
N ALA A 530 2.30 -14.78 -6.66
CA ALA A 530 2.48 -13.97 -7.86
C ALA A 530 3.49 -12.82 -7.65
N PHE A 531 3.46 -12.16 -6.48
CA PHE A 531 4.43 -11.11 -6.15
C PHE A 531 5.87 -11.67 -6.03
N LEU A 532 6.02 -12.82 -5.38
CA LEU A 532 7.29 -13.50 -5.22
C LEU A 532 7.83 -13.95 -6.58
N ASP A 533 6.98 -14.56 -7.42
CA ASP A 533 7.31 -14.98 -8.78
C ASP A 533 7.84 -13.81 -9.60
N ARG A 534 7.17 -12.65 -9.53
CA ARG A 534 7.59 -11.44 -10.23
C ARG A 534 8.91 -10.89 -9.70
N SER A 535 9.10 -10.94 -8.38
CA SER A 535 10.32 -10.48 -7.72
C SER A 535 11.52 -11.33 -8.10
N MET A 536 11.35 -12.66 -8.07
CA MET A 536 12.41 -13.62 -8.41
C MET A 536 12.67 -13.72 -9.91
N ALA A 537 11.74 -13.24 -10.75
CA ALA A 537 11.99 -13.09 -12.19
C ALA A 537 12.93 -11.90 -12.50
N ASP A 538 13.01 -10.90 -11.62
CA ASP A 538 13.91 -9.75 -11.73
C ASP A 538 14.57 -9.41 -10.37
N PRO A 539 15.48 -10.28 -9.89
CA PRO A 539 16.17 -10.11 -8.62
C PRO A 539 17.13 -8.90 -8.64
N THR A 540 17.38 -8.31 -9.81
CA THR A 540 18.17 -7.09 -9.94
C THR A 540 17.37 -5.84 -9.61
N LEU A 541 16.07 -5.81 -9.87
CA LEU A 541 15.18 -4.71 -9.46
C LEU A 541 14.76 -4.85 -7.99
N TYR A 542 14.37 -6.06 -7.61
CA TYR A 542 13.81 -6.40 -6.30
C TYR A 542 14.88 -6.91 -5.32
N ILE A 543 15.93 -6.12 -5.09
CA ILE A 543 17.09 -6.47 -4.26
C ILE A 543 16.80 -6.66 -2.74
N TRP A 544 15.53 -6.64 -2.30
CA TRP A 544 15.15 -6.94 -0.91
C TRP A 544 15.46 -8.40 -0.52
N TRP A 545 15.55 -9.31 -1.49
CA TRP A 545 15.79 -10.73 -1.23
C TRP A 545 17.13 -10.98 -0.53
N ILE A 546 18.14 -10.14 -0.79
CA ILE A 546 19.46 -10.21 -0.15
C ILE A 546 19.30 -10.07 1.37
N TRP A 547 18.49 -9.12 1.82
CA TRP A 547 18.27 -8.91 3.26
C TRP A 547 17.44 -10.03 3.92
N VAL A 548 16.59 -10.70 3.14
CA VAL A 548 15.89 -11.89 3.61
C VAL A 548 16.86 -13.05 3.74
N ALA A 549 17.69 -13.29 2.71
CA ALA A 549 18.76 -14.28 2.71
C ALA A 549 19.66 -14.11 3.94
N THR A 550 20.21 -12.91 4.13
CA THR A 550 21.19 -12.62 5.19
C THR A 550 20.61 -12.89 6.57
N LEU A 551 19.36 -12.48 6.79
CA LEU A 551 18.67 -12.68 8.05
C LEU A 551 18.39 -14.16 8.31
N PHE A 552 17.97 -14.91 7.29
CA PHE A 552 17.61 -16.32 7.45
C PHE A 552 18.82 -17.24 7.55
N GLU A 553 19.89 -16.99 6.79
CA GLU A 553 21.15 -17.72 6.90
C GLU A 553 21.77 -17.55 8.29
N GLU A 554 21.81 -16.32 8.82
CA GLU A 554 22.28 -16.09 10.19
C GLU A 554 21.35 -16.74 11.23
N LYS A 555 20.04 -16.74 10.97
CA LYS A 555 19.08 -17.42 11.82
C LYS A 555 19.27 -18.95 11.81
N THR A 556 19.68 -19.55 10.70
CA THR A 556 20.04 -20.98 10.63
C THR A 556 21.21 -21.29 11.56
N ILE A 557 22.21 -20.41 11.62
CA ILE A 557 23.36 -20.55 12.54
C ILE A 557 22.90 -20.46 14.00
N ASP A 558 22.02 -19.52 14.34
CA ASP A 558 21.43 -19.43 15.68
C ASP A 558 20.58 -20.68 16.03
N PHE A 559 19.80 -21.18 15.07
CA PHE A 559 19.04 -22.42 15.24
C PHE A 559 19.96 -23.59 15.53
N HIS A 560 21.03 -23.76 14.74
CA HIS A 560 22.02 -24.80 14.98
C HIS A 560 22.58 -24.74 16.42
N ARG A 561 22.93 -23.55 16.93
CA ARG A 561 23.40 -23.39 18.31
C ARG A 561 22.38 -23.87 19.33
N LYS A 562 21.10 -23.55 19.14
CA LYS A 562 20.00 -24.01 20.02
C LYS A 562 19.79 -25.51 19.93
N TYR A 563 19.81 -26.08 18.72
CA TYR A 563 19.74 -27.53 18.50
C TYR A 563 20.90 -28.27 19.19
N GLN A 564 22.12 -27.73 19.12
CA GLN A 564 23.29 -28.32 19.79
C GLN A 564 23.20 -28.23 21.31
N ALA A 565 22.70 -27.11 21.84
CA ALA A 565 22.55 -26.90 23.29
C ALA A 565 21.57 -27.91 23.93
N GLU A 566 20.55 -28.34 23.19
CA GLU A 566 19.53 -29.27 23.68
C GLU A 566 19.60 -30.66 23.03
N ARG A 567 20.72 -31.01 22.38
CA ARG A 567 20.87 -32.19 21.51
C ARG A 567 20.46 -33.53 22.14
N GLU A 568 20.56 -33.66 23.47
CA GLU A 568 20.22 -34.90 24.19
C GLU A 568 18.71 -35.09 24.34
N ARG A 569 17.94 -33.99 24.40
CA ARG A 569 16.48 -33.98 24.55
C ARG A 569 15.75 -34.08 23.20
N LEU A 570 16.44 -33.73 22.12
CA LEU A 570 15.86 -33.61 20.79
C LEU A 570 15.95 -34.91 19.99
N GLU A 571 15.15 -34.97 18.92
CA GLU A 571 15.23 -36.02 17.91
C GLU A 571 16.57 -35.95 17.15
N PRO A 572 17.39 -37.01 17.15
CA PRO A 572 18.74 -36.98 16.58
C PRO A 572 18.81 -36.57 15.11
N MET A 573 17.81 -36.92 14.30
CA MET A 573 17.78 -36.54 12.88
C MET A 573 17.60 -35.04 12.68
N TYR A 574 16.80 -34.36 13.49
CA TYR A 574 16.68 -32.89 13.44
C TYR A 574 18.00 -32.22 13.83
N VAL A 575 18.67 -32.70 14.90
CA VAL A 575 19.99 -32.18 15.32
C VAL A 575 21.03 -32.36 14.20
N THR A 576 21.02 -33.52 13.54
CA THR A 576 21.96 -33.87 12.48
C THR A 576 21.72 -33.02 11.24
N VAL A 577 20.48 -32.93 10.75
CA VAL A 577 20.16 -32.15 9.54
C VAL A 577 20.47 -30.66 9.75
N HIS A 578 20.11 -30.07 10.89
CA HIS A 578 20.45 -28.67 11.19
C HIS A 578 21.96 -28.44 11.35
N ARG A 579 22.73 -29.44 11.82
CA ARG A 579 24.20 -29.37 11.84
C ARG A 579 24.77 -29.34 10.44
N PHE A 580 24.33 -30.25 9.57
CA PHE A 580 24.84 -30.33 8.20
C PHE A 580 24.43 -29.10 7.38
N HIS A 581 23.21 -28.59 7.55
CA HIS A 581 22.77 -27.33 6.97
C HIS A 581 23.75 -26.19 7.33
N CYS A 582 23.99 -25.99 8.64
CA CYS A 582 24.87 -24.95 9.16
C CYS A 582 26.33 -25.00 8.65
N LEU A 583 26.80 -26.13 8.12
CA LEU A 583 28.17 -26.22 7.56
C LEU A 583 28.37 -25.29 6.36
N ASP A 584 27.29 -25.00 5.62
CA ASP A 584 27.34 -24.18 4.41
C ASP A 584 26.86 -22.74 4.69
N GLU A 585 25.86 -22.56 5.56
CA GLU A 585 25.24 -21.26 5.89
C GLU A 585 26.22 -20.15 6.30
N VAL A 586 27.34 -20.51 6.94
CA VAL A 586 28.37 -19.52 7.30
C VAL A 586 29.00 -18.91 6.05
N ARG A 587 29.21 -19.72 5.00
CA ARG A 587 29.73 -19.27 3.71
C ARG A 587 28.67 -18.53 2.91
N HIS A 588 27.41 -18.95 3.00
CA HIS A 588 26.29 -18.21 2.41
C HIS A 588 26.19 -16.81 3.00
N LEU A 589 26.26 -16.68 4.33
CA LEU A 589 26.24 -15.39 5.01
C LEU A 589 27.43 -14.50 4.57
N GLN A 590 28.61 -15.08 4.35
CA GLN A 590 29.74 -14.35 3.79
C GLN A 590 29.50 -13.90 2.33
N MET A 591 28.90 -14.75 1.51
CA MET A 591 28.52 -14.44 0.14
C MET A 591 27.48 -13.32 0.08
N ASP A 592 26.54 -13.32 1.01
CA ASP A 592 25.50 -12.32 1.15
C ASP A 592 26.05 -10.91 1.39
N HIS A 593 27.12 -10.78 2.19
CA HIS A 593 27.84 -9.52 2.31
C HIS A 593 28.40 -9.03 0.96
N HIS A 594 28.88 -9.93 0.10
CA HIS A 594 29.31 -9.58 -1.25
C HIS A 594 28.14 -9.16 -2.13
N PHE A 595 26.96 -9.78 -2.00
CA PHE A 595 25.75 -9.33 -2.71
C PHE A 595 25.28 -7.95 -2.24
N VAL A 596 25.35 -7.67 -0.93
CA VAL A 596 25.07 -6.32 -0.40
C VAL A 596 26.03 -5.30 -1.01
N ASP A 597 27.33 -5.58 -1.07
CA ASP A 597 28.33 -4.69 -1.66
C ASP A 597 28.13 -4.51 -3.18
N ALA A 598 27.74 -5.58 -3.91
CA ALA A 598 27.61 -5.56 -5.36
C ALA A 598 26.26 -5.00 -5.86
N LEU A 599 25.16 -5.27 -5.15
CA LEU A 599 23.79 -4.95 -5.60
C LEU A 599 23.13 -3.86 -4.79
N TRP A 600 23.33 -3.86 -3.47
CA TRP A 600 22.70 -2.87 -2.59
C TRP A 600 23.48 -1.57 -2.53
N ALA A 601 24.77 -1.61 -2.19
CA ALA A 601 25.58 -0.40 -2.01
C ALA A 601 25.52 0.57 -3.20
N PRO A 602 25.69 0.13 -4.48
CA PRO A 602 25.63 1.02 -5.64
C PRO A 602 24.20 1.38 -6.09
N ALA A 603 23.15 0.82 -5.49
CA ALA A 603 21.78 1.08 -5.90
C ALA A 603 21.36 2.55 -5.64
N PRO A 604 20.58 3.17 -6.53
CA PRO A 604 20.07 4.52 -6.32
C PRO A 604 19.07 4.57 -5.16
N ALA A 605 18.97 5.75 -4.51
CA ALA A 605 18.17 5.93 -3.30
C ALA A 605 16.70 5.52 -3.44
N TRP A 606 16.07 5.78 -4.59
CA TRP A 606 14.67 5.38 -4.84
C TRP A 606 14.48 3.86 -4.80
N LYS A 607 15.47 3.11 -5.32
CA LYS A 607 15.43 1.66 -5.39
C LYS A 607 15.67 1.05 -4.02
N LYS A 608 16.61 1.61 -3.26
CA LYS A 608 16.82 1.26 -1.84
C LYS A 608 15.54 1.51 -1.03
N ALA A 609 14.95 2.69 -1.13
CA ALA A 609 13.71 3.04 -0.41
C ALA A 609 12.54 2.09 -0.73
N MET A 610 12.33 1.77 -2.01
CA MET A 610 11.33 0.78 -2.44
C MET A 610 11.60 -0.60 -1.81
N ASN A 611 12.83 -1.08 -1.89
CA ASN A 611 13.19 -2.40 -1.38
C ASN A 611 13.17 -2.47 0.16
N VAL A 612 13.54 -1.40 0.87
CA VAL A 612 13.36 -1.30 2.33
C VAL A 612 11.88 -1.39 2.70
N TYR A 613 11.00 -0.70 1.96
CA TYR A 613 9.56 -0.77 2.20
C TYR A 613 9.02 -2.20 2.02
N LEU A 614 9.42 -2.88 0.93
CA LEU A 614 9.04 -4.27 0.66
C LEU A 614 9.60 -5.22 1.74
N PHE A 615 10.88 -5.07 2.10
CA PHE A 615 11.52 -5.86 3.14
C PHE A 615 10.81 -5.70 4.49
N LYS A 616 10.45 -4.47 4.87
CA LYS A 616 9.65 -4.20 6.08
C LYS A 616 8.31 -4.94 6.08
N LYS A 617 7.61 -4.98 4.94
CA LYS A 617 6.33 -5.70 4.80
C LYS A 617 6.51 -7.21 4.95
N ILE A 618 7.57 -7.76 4.38
CA ILE A 618 7.92 -9.18 4.50
C ILE A 618 8.26 -9.51 5.95
N MET A 619 9.16 -8.74 6.57
CA MET A 619 9.55 -8.93 7.97
C MET A 619 8.38 -8.78 8.94
N TRP A 620 7.46 -7.85 8.67
CA TRP A 620 6.26 -7.71 9.48
C TRP A 620 5.44 -9.01 9.52
N SER A 621 5.36 -9.75 8.41
CA SER A 621 4.67 -11.04 8.36
C SER A 621 5.36 -12.17 9.13
N PHE A 622 6.70 -12.13 9.25
CA PHE A 622 7.47 -13.06 10.07
C PHE A 622 7.44 -12.71 11.56
N VAL A 623 7.32 -11.41 11.88
CA VAL A 623 7.16 -10.91 13.25
C VAL A 623 5.73 -11.12 13.76
N HIS A 624 4.73 -11.09 12.87
CA HIS A 624 3.32 -11.31 13.17
C HIS A 624 2.83 -12.60 12.48
N PRO A 625 3.18 -13.79 13.01
CA PRO A 625 3.09 -15.08 12.31
C PRO A 625 1.67 -15.65 12.25
N LYS A 626 0.66 -14.82 11.95
CA LYS A 626 -0.77 -15.17 11.96
C LYS A 626 -1.07 -16.47 11.21
N ARG A 627 -0.59 -16.59 9.96
CA ARG A 627 -0.91 -17.74 9.10
C ARG A 627 -0.24 -19.02 9.58
N THR A 628 1.04 -18.97 9.89
CA THR A 628 1.81 -20.13 10.38
C THR A 628 1.28 -20.60 11.73
N VAL A 629 0.98 -19.67 12.65
CA VAL A 629 0.35 -20.00 13.95
C VAL A 629 -1.03 -20.63 13.73
N THR A 630 -1.87 -20.04 12.88
CA THR A 630 -3.21 -20.58 12.60
C THR A 630 -3.13 -21.98 11.99
N ALA A 631 -2.22 -22.21 11.04
CA ALA A 631 -2.02 -23.53 10.43
C ALA A 631 -1.53 -24.56 11.45
N ALA A 632 -0.52 -24.21 12.25
CA ALA A 632 0.03 -25.10 13.28
C ALA A 632 -1.01 -25.43 14.37
N VAL A 633 -1.79 -24.45 14.83
CA VAL A 633 -2.86 -24.67 15.83
C VAL A 633 -3.99 -25.52 15.25
N ARG A 634 -4.41 -25.30 14.00
CA ARG A 634 -5.43 -26.13 13.35
C ARG A 634 -4.96 -27.58 13.19
N GLU A 635 -3.70 -27.77 12.82
CA GLU A 635 -3.12 -29.11 12.75
C GLU A 635 -3.03 -29.76 14.14
N LEU A 636 -2.69 -29.00 15.18
CA LEU A 636 -2.70 -29.47 16.57
C LEU A 636 -4.10 -29.92 16.99
N VAL A 637 -5.14 -29.13 16.70
CA VAL A 637 -6.54 -29.45 16.99
C VAL A 637 -7.00 -30.67 16.19
N ARG A 638 -6.55 -30.82 14.94
CA ARG A 638 -6.81 -32.03 14.14
C ARG A 638 -6.23 -33.29 14.78
N ARG A 639 -5.01 -33.21 15.35
CA ARG A 639 -4.38 -34.32 16.09
C ARG A 639 -5.03 -34.55 17.46
N HIS A 640 -5.52 -33.48 18.09
CA HIS A 640 -6.11 -33.49 19.43
C HIS A 640 -7.47 -32.77 19.47
N PRO A 641 -8.57 -33.45 19.04
CA PRO A 641 -9.89 -32.81 18.89
C PRO A 641 -10.46 -32.17 20.17
N ARG A 642 -9.96 -32.55 21.35
CA ARG A 642 -10.36 -31.93 22.62
C ARG A 642 -10.02 -30.43 22.70
N LEU A 643 -9.06 -29.98 21.88
CA LEU A 643 -8.63 -28.58 21.83
C LEU A 643 -9.53 -27.71 20.96
N GLU A 644 -10.53 -28.26 20.26
CA GLU A 644 -11.46 -27.51 19.40
C GLU A 644 -12.03 -26.25 20.10
N PRO A 645 -12.51 -26.31 21.36
CA PRO A 645 -13.06 -25.13 22.05
C PRO A 645 -12.01 -24.07 22.39
N MET A 646 -10.72 -24.41 22.32
CA MET A 646 -9.59 -23.54 22.65
C MET A 646 -8.86 -22.99 21.42
N THR A 647 -9.31 -23.35 20.21
CA THR A 647 -8.65 -22.99 18.95
C THR A 647 -8.39 -21.49 18.84
N ASP A 648 -9.42 -20.65 18.99
CA ASP A 648 -9.29 -19.20 18.85
C ASP A 648 -8.34 -18.62 19.91
N ARG A 649 -8.40 -19.12 21.15
CA ARG A 649 -7.51 -18.70 22.23
C ARG A 649 -6.05 -19.06 21.95
N LEU A 650 -5.78 -20.25 21.41
CA LEU A 650 -4.44 -20.67 21.02
C LEU A 650 -3.92 -19.83 19.85
N VAL A 651 -4.75 -19.55 18.84
CA VAL A 651 -4.37 -18.68 17.72
C VAL A 651 -4.08 -17.26 18.18
N GLU A 652 -4.95 -16.65 18.98
CA GLU A 652 -4.75 -15.31 19.54
C GLU A 652 -3.49 -15.22 20.39
N ALA A 653 -3.26 -16.20 21.28
CA ALA A 653 -2.04 -16.25 22.08
C ALA A 653 -0.78 -16.33 21.22
N GLY A 654 -0.77 -17.22 20.22
CA GLY A 654 0.35 -17.37 19.31
C GLY A 654 0.57 -16.15 18.42
N MET A 655 -0.47 -15.36 18.10
CA MET A 655 -0.34 -14.08 17.42
C MET A 655 0.22 -12.98 18.33
N GLY A 656 -0.10 -13.01 19.62
CA GLY A 656 0.35 -12.04 20.62
C GLY A 656 1.85 -12.06 20.89
N VAL A 657 2.58 -13.07 20.40
CA VAL A 657 4.05 -13.13 20.51
C VAL A 657 4.75 -11.98 19.78
N ALA A 658 4.07 -11.33 18.83
CA ALA A 658 4.59 -10.17 18.10
C ALA A 658 4.97 -9.00 19.04
N ASP A 659 4.33 -8.90 20.21
CA ASP A 659 4.61 -7.91 21.24
C ASP A 659 5.42 -8.49 22.42
N ASN A 660 5.76 -9.79 22.37
CA ASN A 660 6.47 -10.47 23.44
C ASN A 660 7.98 -10.24 23.35
N ARG A 661 8.53 -9.49 24.30
CA ARG A 661 9.95 -9.18 24.36
C ARG A 661 10.85 -10.41 24.43
N ALA A 662 10.49 -11.43 25.22
CA ALA A 662 11.31 -12.64 25.36
C ALA A 662 11.40 -13.43 24.06
N TRP A 663 10.31 -13.47 23.28
CA TRP A 663 10.32 -14.07 21.95
C TRP A 663 11.21 -13.31 20.97
N HIS A 664 11.16 -11.97 21.00
CA HIS A 664 12.08 -11.13 20.23
C HIS A 664 13.53 -11.31 20.67
N GLU A 665 13.80 -11.41 21.98
CA GLU A 665 15.15 -11.66 22.50
C GLU A 665 15.71 -12.99 22.01
N ALA A 666 14.86 -14.02 21.97
CA ALA A 666 15.20 -15.34 21.47
C ALA A 666 15.38 -15.38 19.94
N THR A 667 14.68 -14.55 19.16
CA THR A 667 14.59 -14.73 17.71
C THR A 667 15.21 -13.60 16.90
N TYR A 668 14.97 -12.35 17.28
CA TYR A 668 15.31 -11.14 16.54
C TYR A 668 16.04 -10.14 17.45
N SER A 669 17.18 -10.57 18.01
CA SER A 669 18.01 -9.72 18.85
C SER A 669 19.42 -9.63 18.29
N ARG A 670 20.20 -8.64 18.73
CA ARG A 670 21.63 -8.55 18.37
C ARG A 670 22.45 -9.75 18.86
N LYS A 671 21.92 -10.54 19.81
CA LYS A 671 22.53 -11.79 20.25
C LYS A 671 22.29 -12.93 19.25
N SER A 672 21.08 -13.02 18.67
CA SER A 672 20.76 -14.03 17.66
C SER A 672 21.20 -13.65 16.25
N LEU A 673 21.20 -12.36 15.92
CA LEU A 673 21.49 -11.81 14.58
C LEU A 673 22.58 -10.70 14.60
N PRO A 674 23.78 -10.95 15.16
CA PRO A 674 24.82 -9.93 15.29
C PRO A 674 25.29 -9.36 13.94
N ASN A 675 25.48 -10.18 12.91
CA ASN A 675 26.01 -9.78 11.60
C ASN A 675 24.95 -9.03 10.78
N THR A 676 23.72 -9.51 10.76
CA THR A 676 22.59 -8.84 10.10
C THR A 676 22.39 -7.45 10.66
N TYR A 677 22.40 -7.30 11.99
CA TYR A 677 22.21 -5.98 12.62
C TYR A 677 23.41 -5.07 12.40
N ALA A 678 24.63 -5.62 12.40
CA ALA A 678 25.83 -4.87 12.04
C ALA A 678 25.80 -4.38 10.57
N LEU A 679 25.27 -5.19 9.65
CA LEU A 679 25.03 -4.77 8.27
C LEU A 679 23.94 -3.69 8.18
N PHE A 680 22.85 -3.80 8.96
CA PHE A 680 21.82 -2.76 9.00
C PHE A 680 22.39 -1.43 9.51
N ASP A 681 23.27 -1.45 10.51
CA ASP A 681 23.94 -0.25 11.03
C ASP A 681 24.78 0.46 9.93
N ARG A 682 25.22 -0.29 8.91
CA ARG A 682 26.03 0.21 7.79
C ARG A 682 25.26 1.07 6.79
N PHE A 683 23.94 0.99 6.79
CA PHE A 683 23.09 1.63 5.79
C PHE A 683 21.98 2.44 6.47
N PRO A 684 22.02 3.79 6.41
CA PRO A 684 21.03 4.64 7.08
C PRO A 684 19.58 4.33 6.72
N GLU A 685 19.33 3.89 5.47
CA GLU A 685 18.01 3.46 5.02
C GLU A 685 17.46 2.24 5.77
N MET A 686 18.33 1.38 6.32
CA MET A 686 17.96 0.19 7.10
C MET A 686 17.62 0.52 8.56
N HIS A 687 17.97 1.72 9.05
CA HIS A 687 17.65 2.15 10.42
C HIS A 687 16.14 2.16 10.71
N GLY A 688 15.32 2.31 9.66
CA GLY A 688 13.87 2.20 9.73
C GLY A 688 13.35 0.80 10.09
N MET A 689 14.20 -0.22 10.16
CA MET A 689 13.82 -1.58 10.60
C MET A 689 13.45 -1.66 12.07
N SER A 690 13.84 -0.68 12.89
CA SER A 690 13.48 -0.61 14.31
C SER A 690 11.96 -0.55 14.55
N SER A 691 11.19 -0.13 13.53
CA SER A 691 9.72 -0.12 13.60
C SER A 691 9.07 -1.50 13.40
N VAL A 692 9.84 -2.53 13.03
CA VAL A 692 9.35 -3.90 12.80
C VAL A 692 10.09 -4.90 13.67
N LEU A 693 11.37 -4.65 13.95
CA LEU A 693 12.23 -5.42 14.84
C LEU A 693 12.48 -4.60 16.12
N PRO A 694 11.68 -4.77 17.19
CA PRO A 694 11.69 -3.89 18.36
C PRO A 694 13.03 -3.83 19.10
N LEU A 695 13.84 -4.88 18.99
CA LEU A 695 15.17 -4.98 19.62
C LEU A 695 16.31 -4.56 18.70
N TYR A 696 16.01 -4.11 17.48
CA TYR A 696 16.99 -3.46 16.63
C TYR A 696 17.12 -1.99 17.00
N HIS A 697 18.21 -1.66 17.67
CA HIS A 697 18.62 -0.28 17.94
C HIS A 697 19.80 0.05 17.03
N PRO A 698 19.63 0.98 16.06
CA PRO A 698 20.70 1.39 15.17
C PRO A 698 21.88 1.95 15.96
N ARG A 699 23.08 1.47 15.66
CA ARG A 699 24.33 2.02 16.22
C ARG A 699 24.92 3.03 15.23
N ALA A 700 25.37 4.18 15.73
CA ALA A 700 26.05 5.16 14.90
C ALA A 700 27.41 4.60 14.44
N ILE A 701 27.59 4.44 13.13
CA ILE A 701 28.90 4.12 12.56
C ILE A 701 29.66 5.43 12.33
N ARG A 702 30.89 5.52 12.85
CA ARG A 702 31.80 6.63 12.52
C ARG A 702 32.16 6.53 11.04
N PRO A 703 32.02 7.62 10.25
CA PRO A 703 32.22 7.59 8.79
C PRO A 703 33.65 7.20 8.34
N ASP A 704 34.61 7.11 9.26
CA ASP A 704 36.04 6.95 8.96
C ASP A 704 36.62 5.61 9.45
N ALA A 705 35.81 4.68 9.96
CA ALA A 705 36.31 3.38 10.44
C ALA A 705 36.82 2.55 9.24
N PRO A 706 38.13 2.21 9.17
CA PRO A 706 38.64 1.34 8.11
C PRO A 706 37.92 0.00 8.16
N ARG A 707 37.86 -0.71 7.02
CA ARG A 707 37.42 -2.12 6.90
C ARG A 707 37.97 -3.06 8.00
N ALA A 708 39.05 -2.66 8.68
CA ALA A 708 39.73 -3.36 9.77
C ALA A 708 39.08 -3.25 11.16
N GLU A 709 38.21 -2.26 11.45
CA GLU A 709 37.55 -2.18 12.78
C GLU A 709 36.38 -3.16 12.95
N PHE A 710 35.97 -3.83 11.86
CA PHE A 710 35.07 -4.99 11.89
C PHE A 710 35.81 -6.33 12.06
N ILE A 711 37.15 -6.30 12.18
CA ILE A 711 38.04 -7.48 12.23
C ILE A 711 38.71 -7.68 13.61
N GLN A 712 38.33 -6.94 14.64
CA GLN A 712 38.67 -7.28 16.04
C GLN A 712 37.39 -7.48 16.86
#